data_AF-A0A182W8B3-F1
#
_entry.id   AF-A0A182W8B3-F1
#
_cell.length_a   1.000
_cell.length_b   1.000
_cell.length_c   1.000
_cell.angle_alpha   90.00
_cell.angle_beta   90.00
_cell.angle_gamma   90.00
#
_symmetry.space_group_name_H-M   'P 1'
#
loop_
_entity.id
_entity.type
_entity.pdbx_description
1 polymer ?
#
loop_
_entity_poly.entity_id
_entity_poly.type
_entity_poly.pdbx_seq_one_letter_code
_entity_poly.pdbx_strand_id
1 'polypeptide(L)'
;MGLKSRAYSVLFQPGLGAGGRNYKKNPGSGTEGYLNQLRLSTLYFSRLAASGKRFEIGVEVAVAGKFDDIVMHLLDEEQYCLVQAKHKQDESKRIILDDLLKTTTEYSLPKYFDSFLGLKQVELFKGGRLKYIVIYTNLKVDENVMKVIDPIEPASDVFLHTLNVRCRGKESSLYRFNTTCTEFIEQLIDRISPICEVARKLAEQLVQRKKISINPNGIFHEFHALLVRDVFDLERQLFRESFLADVKGIDPCVIKLRFLLERTLRSITKSDDFSITELNRFIISGKLKLMFEPGFLCKSVNQTKPAKDWTDYRVQRAEVIQFFDHLLLATDQPNFIELEAITKVEVFGLKEQVDEYMRAVFDQVDRWIRDSEGQFLNANDWRIICSNSRARIAGKKWLLKSEEYQKCNPATGYVFERNTLLAPIEQFLATVNHHSMLVLAPYNAEVSASRVLQALMTLREQFVVFDAHCFHDFEDLESCALFLKNMSGKVMVIVSNEKCCRSAIRNARHKFNVLTNVKTIYIACNVQQEFFAEKIEHIHRDRFELGDMSRQSRQKLLEKKIILQQRSVRLHDLLSEEIALELLDMEFISQLLMNQVDPIVYSFKYQCQLKGQYFSRTLVSERNVIDENGFDQLLAINKAVILSNVPGMGKTTFLQNFIDRLFSALPDHVICLMHLKFYTETLEEITNLNARTISVDDAIRHATKCFFAGSSRLGQVLFRNAILNTGKLIVLVDGYDSVINRYKISVKKASELFLQYPFRMRNLLIATRPHETEHLRATLPQARVVSLLPFDEHQCMEFLTRWWSYNSHLEANNLLQYLQHNYVDWIVGSPFQIKLLAEIYQEDKTIIMNFGALLERYLEKQFHESNQRAIQVMGIGQQRMAAETLKQAAHEGHCELAALLTFYPEIKIDMPKFVFLLDIGLIVLEDNRIRFEHRLFQYYFAAESLMKGKSIAYGGERFWQILNDPFNRYLNKCLTYHLSKSKNAHYREYFRRTSLTQGQHITPGNR
;
A
#
# COMPACT_ATOMS: atom_id res chain seq x y z
N MET A 1 -14.74 -14.78 -13.95
CA MET A 1 -13.29 -15.09 -13.98
C MET A 1 -12.97 -16.07 -15.11
N GLY A 2 -12.95 -15.64 -16.38
CA GLY A 2 -12.68 -16.55 -17.52
C GLY A 2 -12.03 -15.91 -18.75
N LEU A 3 -11.61 -14.64 -18.67
CA LEU A 3 -11.07 -13.87 -19.80
C LEU A 3 -9.54 -13.67 -19.75
N LYS A 4 -8.86 -14.24 -18.75
CA LYS A 4 -7.48 -13.85 -18.40
C LYS A 4 -6.36 -14.42 -19.28
N SER A 5 -6.57 -15.36 -20.20
CA SER A 5 -5.45 -15.87 -21.03
C SER A 5 -5.52 -15.51 -22.52
N ARG A 6 -6.70 -15.27 -23.09
CA ARG A 6 -6.86 -14.97 -24.54
C ARG A 6 -6.64 -13.50 -24.93
N ALA A 7 -6.74 -12.54 -24.01
CA ALA A 7 -6.59 -11.12 -24.33
C ALA A 7 -5.12 -10.68 -24.52
N TYR A 8 -4.16 -11.43 -23.97
CA TYR A 8 -2.73 -11.05 -23.99
C TYR A 8 -2.03 -11.31 -25.32
N SER A 9 -2.60 -12.12 -26.21
CA SER A 9 -2.02 -12.46 -27.51
C SER A 9 -2.50 -11.58 -28.67
N VAL A 10 -3.63 -10.87 -28.51
CA VAL A 10 -4.28 -10.13 -29.60
C VAL A 10 -3.83 -8.65 -29.69
N LEU A 11 -3.30 -8.09 -28.60
CA LEU A 11 -2.99 -6.64 -28.51
C LEU A 11 -1.69 -6.20 -29.20
N PHE A 12 -0.87 -7.13 -29.68
CA PHE A 12 0.39 -6.81 -30.37
C PHE A 12 0.53 -7.72 -31.59
N GLN A 13 -0.11 -7.35 -32.69
CA GLN A 13 0.25 -7.81 -34.03
C GLN A 13 1.14 -6.75 -34.71
N PRO A 14 2.47 -6.81 -34.57
CA PRO A 14 3.36 -6.18 -35.51
C PRO A 14 3.57 -7.13 -36.70
N GLY A 15 3.26 -6.69 -37.91
CA GLY A 15 3.83 -7.31 -39.09
C GLY A 15 5.35 -7.15 -39.03
N LEU A 16 6.10 -8.25 -39.11
CA LEU A 16 7.52 -8.19 -39.45
C LEU A 16 7.65 -7.37 -40.73
N GLY A 17 8.57 -6.40 -40.76
CA GLY A 17 8.66 -5.43 -41.85
C GLY A 17 8.77 -6.13 -43.21
N ALA A 18 7.98 -5.67 -44.18
CA ALA A 18 7.84 -6.24 -45.52
C ALA A 18 9.08 -6.07 -46.43
N GLY A 19 10.30 -6.02 -45.89
CA GLY A 19 11.53 -5.70 -46.62
C GLY A 19 12.62 -6.78 -46.64
N GLY A 20 12.47 -7.88 -45.90
CA GLY A 20 13.45 -8.97 -45.87
C GLY A 20 13.38 -9.91 -47.09
N ARG A 21 14.51 -10.48 -47.49
CA ARG A 21 14.60 -11.49 -48.56
C ARG A 21 13.93 -12.80 -48.11
N ASN A 22 13.04 -13.35 -48.92
CA ASN A 22 12.30 -14.59 -48.61
C ASN A 22 13.07 -15.85 -49.06
N TYR A 23 12.81 -16.97 -48.39
CA TYR A 23 13.37 -18.29 -48.71
C TYR A 23 12.37 -19.44 -48.41
N LYS A 24 12.58 -20.59 -49.05
CA LYS A 24 11.81 -21.80 -48.80
C LYS A 24 12.31 -22.51 -47.54
N LYS A 25 11.38 -22.87 -46.65
CA LYS A 25 11.66 -23.53 -45.38
C LYS A 25 11.49 -25.05 -45.46
N ASN A 26 12.31 -25.80 -44.73
CA ASN A 26 12.12 -27.25 -44.52
C ASN A 26 11.18 -27.53 -43.32
N PRO A 27 10.44 -28.64 -43.30
CA PRO A 27 9.63 -29.02 -42.15
C PRO A 27 10.52 -29.37 -40.94
N GLY A 28 10.24 -28.73 -39.81
CA GLY A 28 11.11 -28.73 -38.63
C GLY A 28 11.22 -30.03 -37.84
N SER A 29 12.08 -29.98 -36.81
CA SER A 29 12.51 -31.12 -35.98
C SER A 29 11.60 -31.39 -34.77
N GLY A 30 11.89 -32.47 -34.02
CA GLY A 30 11.16 -32.81 -32.78
C GLY A 30 11.31 -31.76 -31.67
N THR A 31 10.44 -31.82 -30.65
CA THR A 31 10.20 -30.76 -29.66
C THR A 31 11.46 -30.20 -28.96
N GLU A 32 12.42 -31.04 -28.57
CA GLU A 32 13.65 -30.57 -27.90
C GLU A 32 14.70 -30.00 -28.87
N GLY A 33 14.81 -30.59 -30.06
CA GLY A 33 15.69 -30.06 -31.11
C GLY A 33 15.23 -28.65 -31.53
N TYR A 34 13.92 -28.46 -31.61
CA TYR A 34 13.29 -27.17 -31.84
C TYR A 34 13.64 -26.14 -30.75
N LEU A 35 13.53 -26.50 -29.46
CA LEU A 35 13.88 -25.57 -28.38
C LEU A 35 15.36 -25.17 -28.42
N ASN A 36 16.25 -26.12 -28.69
CA ASN A 36 17.68 -25.85 -28.84
C ASN A 36 17.94 -24.87 -30.01
N GLN A 37 17.30 -25.09 -31.16
CA GLN A 37 17.38 -24.19 -32.32
C GLN A 37 16.83 -22.79 -32.01
N LEU A 38 15.69 -22.69 -31.33
CA LEU A 38 15.10 -21.40 -30.92
C LEU A 38 16.05 -20.60 -30.02
N ARG A 39 16.64 -21.26 -29.01
CA ARG A 39 17.58 -20.61 -28.08
C ARG A 39 18.87 -20.21 -28.78
N LEU A 40 19.43 -21.09 -29.60
CA LEU A 40 20.67 -20.85 -30.34
C LEU A 40 20.52 -19.73 -31.38
N SER A 41 19.46 -19.76 -32.18
CA SER A 41 19.18 -18.73 -33.18
C SER A 41 18.94 -17.36 -32.55
N THR A 42 18.25 -17.28 -31.40
CA THR A 42 18.07 -16.02 -30.67
C THR A 42 19.41 -15.44 -30.19
N LEU A 43 20.28 -16.29 -29.63
CA LEU A 43 21.61 -15.87 -29.17
C LEU A 43 22.46 -15.34 -30.34
N TYR A 44 22.52 -16.10 -31.44
CA TYR A 44 23.28 -15.70 -32.63
C TYR A 44 22.74 -14.43 -33.27
N PHE A 45 21.41 -14.29 -33.33
CA PHE A 45 20.78 -13.09 -33.85
C PHE A 45 21.16 -11.85 -33.03
N SER A 46 21.14 -11.97 -31.70
CA SER A 46 21.56 -10.90 -30.79
C SER A 46 23.03 -10.52 -30.97
N ARG A 47 23.93 -11.52 -31.04
CA ARG A 47 25.38 -11.30 -31.19
C ARG A 47 25.74 -10.67 -32.54
N LEU A 48 25.09 -11.12 -33.62
CA LEU A 48 25.24 -10.48 -34.93
C LEU A 48 24.76 -9.02 -34.89
N ALA A 49 23.65 -8.73 -34.22
CA ALA A 49 23.17 -7.36 -34.05
C ALA A 49 24.12 -6.48 -33.21
N ALA A 50 24.81 -7.07 -32.23
CA ALA A 50 25.82 -6.39 -31.43
C ALA A 50 27.14 -6.13 -32.18
N SER A 51 27.44 -6.91 -33.23
CA SER A 51 28.68 -6.76 -34.02
C SER A 51 28.78 -5.45 -34.79
N GLY A 52 27.66 -4.75 -35.02
CA GLY A 52 27.58 -3.55 -35.84
C GLY A 52 27.68 -3.78 -37.36
N LYS A 53 27.91 -5.02 -37.80
CA LYS A 53 27.97 -5.40 -39.23
C LYS A 53 26.59 -5.57 -39.84
N ARG A 54 26.49 -5.42 -41.17
CA ARG A 54 25.25 -5.75 -41.89
C ARG A 54 25.15 -7.26 -42.10
N PHE A 55 24.05 -7.85 -41.64
CA PHE A 55 23.84 -9.29 -41.72
C PHE A 55 22.40 -9.68 -42.04
N GLU A 56 22.25 -10.92 -42.47
CA GLU A 56 21.00 -11.65 -42.60
C GLU A 56 21.11 -12.98 -41.83
N ILE A 57 20.06 -13.36 -41.10
CA ILE A 57 19.97 -14.67 -40.43
C ILE A 57 18.65 -15.36 -40.81
N GLY A 58 18.72 -16.65 -41.12
CA GLY A 58 17.60 -17.52 -41.48
C GLY A 58 17.63 -18.82 -40.70
N VAL A 59 16.48 -19.47 -40.55
CA VAL A 59 16.30 -20.80 -39.95
C VAL A 59 15.61 -21.78 -40.89
N GLU A 60 16.02 -23.05 -40.85
CA GLU A 60 15.48 -24.13 -41.71
C GLU A 60 15.52 -23.78 -43.22
N VAL A 61 16.61 -23.15 -43.67
CA VAL A 61 16.77 -22.64 -45.04
C VAL A 61 17.02 -23.80 -46.01
N ALA A 62 16.00 -24.19 -46.80
CA ALA A 62 16.02 -25.42 -47.58
C ALA A 62 17.19 -25.53 -48.57
N VAL A 63 17.66 -24.40 -49.12
CA VAL A 63 18.79 -24.37 -50.07
C VAL A 63 20.14 -24.74 -49.43
N ALA A 64 20.25 -24.72 -48.10
CA ALA A 64 21.46 -25.11 -47.36
C ALA A 64 21.56 -26.63 -47.13
N GLY A 65 20.65 -27.43 -47.70
CA GLY A 65 20.76 -28.89 -47.72
C GLY A 65 20.67 -29.51 -46.31
N LYS A 66 21.75 -30.15 -45.85
CA LYS A 66 21.86 -30.76 -44.51
C LYS A 66 22.44 -29.81 -43.45
N PHE A 67 22.52 -28.52 -43.75
CA PHE A 67 23.04 -27.46 -42.87
C PHE A 67 22.04 -26.30 -42.77
N ASP A 68 20.76 -26.65 -42.79
CA ASP A 68 19.65 -25.74 -42.93
C ASP A 68 19.18 -25.12 -41.62
N ASP A 69 19.57 -25.67 -40.47
CA ASP A 69 19.04 -25.25 -39.16
C ASP A 69 19.21 -23.74 -38.92
N ILE A 70 20.40 -23.18 -39.15
CA ILE A 70 20.65 -21.72 -39.10
C ILE A 70 21.61 -21.32 -40.22
N VAL A 71 21.25 -20.29 -40.98
CA VAL A 71 22.07 -19.68 -42.04
C VAL A 71 22.32 -18.22 -41.71
N MET A 72 23.58 -17.84 -41.59
CA MET A 72 24.00 -16.46 -41.35
C MET A 72 24.77 -15.94 -42.58
N HIS A 73 24.52 -14.70 -42.95
CA HIS A 73 25.14 -14.03 -44.09
C HIS A 73 25.62 -12.65 -43.70
N LEU A 74 26.92 -12.37 -43.84
CA LEU A 74 27.49 -11.04 -43.67
C LEU A 74 27.48 -10.34 -45.02
N LEU A 75 26.61 -9.34 -45.16
CA LEU A 75 26.33 -8.66 -46.42
C LEU A 75 27.54 -7.91 -46.97
N ASP A 76 28.32 -7.28 -46.09
CA ASP A 76 29.48 -6.48 -46.48
C ASP A 76 30.67 -7.36 -46.91
N GLU A 77 30.71 -8.61 -46.46
CA GLU A 77 31.79 -9.56 -46.73
C GLU A 77 31.38 -10.59 -47.81
N GLU A 78 30.12 -10.57 -48.25
CA GLU A 78 29.46 -11.60 -49.08
C GLU A 78 29.71 -13.04 -48.60
N GLN A 79 29.80 -13.24 -47.28
CA GLN A 79 30.16 -14.54 -46.69
C GLN A 79 29.01 -15.18 -45.92
N TYR A 80 28.90 -16.50 -46.04
CA TYR A 80 27.88 -17.33 -45.40
C TYR A 80 28.50 -18.28 -44.38
N CYS A 81 27.81 -18.43 -43.26
CA CYS A 81 28.07 -19.44 -42.25
C CYS A 81 26.80 -20.28 -42.05
N LEU A 82 26.91 -21.58 -42.27
CA LEU A 82 25.82 -22.55 -42.13
C LEU A 82 26.02 -23.32 -40.83
N VAL A 83 24.97 -23.50 -40.05
CA VAL A 83 25.04 -24.21 -38.77
C VAL A 83 24.03 -25.35 -38.77
N GLN A 84 24.50 -26.55 -38.46
CA GLN A 84 23.68 -27.70 -38.14
C GLN A 84 23.73 -27.94 -36.63
N ALA A 85 22.61 -27.74 -35.95
CA ALA A 85 22.46 -27.93 -34.52
C ALA A 85 22.06 -29.38 -34.21
N LYS A 86 22.87 -30.05 -33.38
CA LYS A 86 22.59 -31.37 -32.81
C LYS A 86 22.50 -31.24 -31.30
N HIS A 87 21.54 -31.94 -30.70
CA HIS A 87 21.34 -31.97 -29.26
C HIS A 87 21.10 -33.41 -28.80
N LYS A 88 21.77 -33.81 -27.71
CA LYS A 88 21.59 -35.11 -27.06
C LYS A 88 21.23 -34.90 -25.60
N GLN A 89 20.20 -35.60 -25.13
CA GLN A 89 19.80 -35.57 -23.72
C GLN A 89 20.89 -36.13 -22.79
N ASP A 90 21.57 -37.18 -23.24
CA ASP A 90 22.66 -37.81 -22.50
C ASP A 90 24.01 -37.23 -22.93
N GLU A 91 24.48 -36.24 -22.18
CA GLU A 91 25.77 -35.55 -22.39
C GLU A 91 26.99 -36.40 -21.96
N SER A 92 26.77 -37.56 -21.31
CA SER A 92 27.89 -38.46 -20.95
C SER A 92 28.49 -39.15 -22.18
N LYS A 93 27.72 -39.23 -23.27
CA LYS A 93 28.18 -39.79 -24.54
C LYS A 93 29.22 -38.88 -25.17
N ARG A 94 30.15 -39.51 -25.89
CA ARG A 94 31.16 -38.82 -26.67
C ARG A 94 31.03 -39.18 -28.13
N ILE A 95 31.33 -38.21 -28.99
CA ILE A 95 31.48 -38.45 -30.42
C ILE A 95 32.79 -39.21 -30.59
N ILE A 96 32.69 -40.44 -31.10
CA ILE A 96 33.85 -41.28 -31.42
C ILE A 96 34.15 -41.22 -32.92
N LEU A 97 35.38 -41.60 -33.30
CA LEU A 97 35.83 -41.58 -34.70
C LEU A 97 34.89 -42.35 -35.64
N ASP A 98 34.35 -43.46 -35.13
CA ASP A 98 33.40 -44.33 -35.82
C ASP A 98 32.08 -43.61 -36.15
N ASP A 99 31.65 -42.66 -35.32
CA ASP A 99 30.44 -41.88 -35.57
C ASP A 99 30.61 -40.89 -36.73
N LEU A 100 31.84 -40.44 -36.97
CA LEU A 100 32.17 -39.53 -38.07
C LEU A 100 32.24 -40.27 -39.42
N LEU A 101 32.68 -41.53 -39.42
CA LEU A 101 32.93 -42.33 -40.64
C LEU A 101 31.73 -43.18 -41.09
N LYS A 102 30.75 -43.44 -40.22
CA LYS A 102 29.52 -44.17 -40.56
C LYS A 102 28.57 -43.31 -41.38
N THR A 103 27.81 -43.91 -42.28
CA THR A 103 26.78 -43.23 -43.07
C THR A 103 25.43 -43.13 -42.35
N THR A 104 25.24 -43.84 -41.22
CA THR A 104 23.94 -43.93 -40.53
C THR A 104 23.80 -42.98 -39.34
N THR A 105 24.91 -42.47 -38.81
CA THR A 105 24.96 -41.63 -37.62
C THR A 105 24.55 -40.18 -37.90
N GLU A 106 24.31 -39.41 -36.83
CA GLU A 106 23.94 -37.99 -36.89
C GLU A 106 25.13 -37.07 -37.15
N TYR A 107 26.36 -37.52 -36.86
CA TYR A 107 27.62 -36.78 -37.07
C TYR A 107 28.40 -37.27 -38.31
N SER A 108 27.70 -37.94 -39.22
CA SER A 108 28.28 -38.58 -40.41
C SER A 108 28.93 -37.57 -41.36
N LEU A 109 30.26 -37.55 -41.41
CA LEU A 109 31.01 -36.78 -42.39
C LEU A 109 30.67 -37.18 -43.83
N PRO A 110 30.41 -38.46 -44.17
CA PRO A 110 29.88 -38.83 -45.48
C PRO A 110 28.63 -38.06 -45.89
N LYS A 111 27.60 -38.02 -45.02
CA LYS A 111 26.36 -37.29 -45.31
C LYS A 111 26.61 -35.79 -45.49
N TYR A 112 27.51 -35.23 -44.70
CA TYR A 112 27.85 -33.81 -44.75
C TYR A 112 28.68 -33.47 -45.98
N PHE A 113 29.59 -34.34 -46.39
CA PHE A 113 30.37 -34.18 -47.61
C PHE A 113 29.47 -34.19 -48.84
N ASP A 114 28.53 -35.13 -48.94
CA ASP A 114 27.55 -35.17 -50.03
C ASP A 114 26.73 -33.87 -50.10
N SER A 115 26.29 -33.36 -48.94
CA SER A 115 25.58 -32.08 -48.87
C SER A 115 26.47 -30.91 -49.29
N PHE A 116 27.75 -30.90 -48.91
CA PHE A 116 28.72 -29.87 -49.29
C PHE A 116 28.96 -29.83 -50.81
N LEU A 117 29.08 -30.98 -51.45
CA LEU A 117 29.15 -31.05 -52.93
C LEU A 117 27.91 -30.43 -53.58
N GLY A 118 26.72 -30.65 -53.00
CA GLY A 118 25.49 -29.99 -53.40
C GLY A 118 25.54 -28.47 -53.26
N LEU A 119 26.06 -27.97 -52.13
CA LEU A 119 26.19 -26.52 -51.88
C LEU A 119 27.07 -25.83 -52.93
N LYS A 120 28.14 -26.48 -53.42
CA LYS A 120 29.01 -25.92 -54.47
C LYS A 120 28.25 -25.63 -55.77
N GLN A 121 27.11 -26.28 -55.99
CA GLN A 121 26.26 -26.04 -57.16
C GLN A 121 25.23 -24.93 -56.95
N VAL A 122 24.98 -24.52 -55.71
CA VAL A 122 24.02 -23.47 -55.35
C VAL A 122 24.65 -22.09 -55.53
N GLU A 123 23.98 -21.21 -56.29
CA GLU A 123 24.48 -19.87 -56.64
C GLU A 123 24.82 -18.99 -55.43
N LEU A 124 24.06 -19.11 -54.33
CA LEU A 124 24.30 -18.39 -53.07
C LEU A 124 25.68 -18.66 -52.46
N PHE A 125 26.20 -19.87 -52.62
CA PHE A 125 27.41 -20.36 -51.93
C PHE A 125 28.63 -20.47 -52.85
N LYS A 126 28.49 -20.17 -54.15
CA LYS A 126 29.57 -20.20 -55.14
C LYS A 126 30.59 -19.07 -54.94
N GLY A 127 31.77 -19.22 -55.55
CA GLY A 127 32.75 -18.13 -55.66
C GLY A 127 33.46 -17.77 -54.35
N GLY A 128 33.55 -18.69 -53.39
CA GLY A 128 34.19 -18.42 -52.09
C GLY A 128 33.28 -17.74 -51.06
N ARG A 129 31.99 -17.62 -51.35
CA ARG A 129 30.99 -17.04 -50.45
C ARG A 129 30.67 -17.93 -49.25
N LEU A 130 30.80 -19.26 -49.37
CA LEU A 130 30.69 -20.14 -48.22
C LEU A 130 31.98 -20.03 -47.37
N LYS A 131 31.86 -19.56 -46.13
CA LYS A 131 33.00 -19.47 -45.20
C LYS A 131 33.08 -20.68 -44.30
N TYR A 132 32.03 -20.93 -43.52
CA TYR A 132 32.00 -22.01 -42.53
C TYR A 132 30.73 -22.86 -42.63
N ILE A 133 30.89 -24.15 -42.37
CA ILE A 133 29.85 -25.12 -42.05
C ILE A 133 30.12 -25.58 -40.62
N VAL A 134 29.19 -25.39 -39.71
CA VAL A 134 29.38 -25.68 -38.29
C VAL A 134 28.46 -26.80 -37.86
N ILE A 135 29.03 -27.86 -37.29
CA ILE A 135 28.26 -28.86 -36.55
C ILE A 135 28.29 -28.47 -35.08
N TYR A 136 27.18 -27.94 -34.58
CA TYR A 136 27.01 -27.53 -33.18
C TYR A 136 26.47 -28.70 -32.37
N THR A 137 27.12 -29.05 -31.26
CA THR A 137 26.67 -30.16 -30.40
C THR A 137 27.07 -29.98 -28.94
N ASN A 138 26.18 -30.42 -28.04
CA ASN A 138 26.44 -30.46 -26.61
C ASN A 138 27.28 -31.66 -26.16
N LEU A 139 27.65 -32.56 -27.08
CA LEU A 139 28.52 -33.70 -26.75
C LEU A 139 30.00 -33.32 -26.76
N LYS A 140 30.77 -33.98 -25.89
CA LYS A 140 32.23 -34.03 -25.96
C LYS A 140 32.70 -34.98 -27.07
N VAL A 141 33.96 -34.87 -27.43
CA VAL A 141 34.65 -35.81 -28.33
C VAL A 141 35.53 -36.78 -27.52
N ASP A 142 35.79 -37.95 -28.08
CA ASP A 142 36.74 -38.91 -27.53
C ASP A 142 38.19 -38.55 -27.87
N GLU A 143 39.14 -39.22 -27.21
CA GLU A 143 40.57 -38.98 -27.40
C GLU A 143 41.05 -39.27 -28.83
N ASN A 144 40.38 -40.16 -29.58
CA ASN A 144 40.75 -40.47 -30.95
C ASN A 144 40.29 -39.39 -31.92
N VAL A 145 39.11 -38.80 -31.71
CA VAL A 145 38.66 -37.64 -32.48
C VAL A 145 39.56 -36.42 -32.20
N MET A 146 40.05 -36.23 -30.97
CA MET A 146 41.01 -35.16 -30.64
C MET A 146 42.33 -35.24 -31.43
N LYS A 147 42.70 -36.40 -31.98
CA LYS A 147 43.91 -36.56 -32.82
C LYS A 147 43.72 -36.06 -34.25
N VAL A 148 42.47 -35.86 -34.69
CA VAL A 148 42.13 -35.49 -36.08
C VAL A 148 41.50 -34.10 -36.16
N ILE A 149 41.47 -33.35 -35.05
CA ILE A 149 40.94 -31.99 -34.98
C ILE A 149 41.87 -31.06 -34.21
N ASP A 150 41.88 -29.78 -34.58
CA ASP A 150 42.70 -28.74 -33.97
C ASP A 150 41.80 -27.59 -33.45
N PRO A 151 42.07 -27.03 -32.25
CA PRO A 151 41.27 -25.94 -31.69
C PRO A 151 41.43 -24.63 -32.47
N ILE A 152 40.39 -23.81 -32.48
CA ILE A 152 40.34 -22.54 -33.19
C ILE A 152 40.16 -21.39 -32.19
N GLU A 153 41.02 -20.38 -32.27
CA GLU A 153 40.86 -19.17 -31.49
C GLU A 153 39.82 -18.21 -32.12
N PRO A 154 38.84 -17.67 -31.35
CA PRO A 154 37.76 -16.84 -31.89
C PRO A 154 38.15 -15.40 -32.28
N ALA A 155 39.40 -14.98 -32.11
CA ALA A 155 39.74 -13.61 -31.70
C ALA A 155 39.53 -12.47 -32.73
N SER A 156 39.20 -12.73 -34.00
CA SER A 156 39.04 -11.67 -35.02
C SER A 156 37.92 -11.85 -36.04
N ASP A 157 37.24 -13.00 -36.05
CA ASP A 157 36.21 -13.31 -37.04
C ASP A 157 34.80 -13.17 -36.44
N VAL A 158 33.90 -12.45 -37.12
CA VAL A 158 32.54 -12.16 -36.62
C VAL A 158 31.70 -13.43 -36.47
N PHE A 159 31.85 -14.40 -37.39
CA PHE A 159 31.17 -15.69 -37.25
C PHE A 159 31.75 -16.47 -36.08
N LEU A 160 33.07 -16.62 -35.96
CA LEU A 160 33.69 -17.35 -34.85
C LEU A 160 33.36 -16.72 -33.49
N HIS A 161 33.32 -15.39 -33.41
CA HIS A 161 32.89 -14.68 -32.20
C HIS A 161 31.41 -14.96 -31.87
N THR A 162 30.54 -14.98 -32.89
CA THR A 162 29.12 -15.31 -32.75
C THR A 162 28.92 -16.75 -32.27
N LEU A 163 29.66 -17.70 -32.86
CA LEU A 163 29.59 -19.14 -32.60
C LEU A 163 30.22 -19.55 -31.27
N ASN A 164 31.15 -18.77 -30.72
CA ASN A 164 31.85 -19.10 -29.49
C ASN A 164 30.95 -18.89 -28.26
N VAL A 165 30.28 -19.95 -27.82
CA VAL A 165 29.40 -19.93 -26.64
C VAL A 165 30.17 -20.46 -25.42
N ARG A 166 30.45 -19.60 -24.44
CA ARG A 166 31.12 -20.01 -23.19
C ARG A 166 30.11 -20.32 -22.10
N CYS A 167 30.24 -21.47 -21.44
CA CYS A 167 29.41 -21.86 -20.30
C CYS A 167 30.26 -22.36 -19.14
N ARG A 168 29.86 -22.03 -17.90
CA ARG A 168 30.59 -22.45 -16.70
C ARG A 168 30.50 -23.96 -16.54
N GLY A 169 31.65 -24.63 -16.46
CA GLY A 169 31.72 -26.09 -16.31
C GLY A 169 31.77 -26.88 -17.63
N LYS A 170 31.69 -26.18 -18.77
CA LYS A 170 31.93 -26.75 -20.10
C LYS A 170 33.20 -26.16 -20.71
N GLU A 171 33.92 -26.98 -21.45
CA GLU A 171 35.10 -26.59 -22.24
C GLU A 171 34.67 -26.34 -23.69
N SER A 172 33.62 -25.56 -23.87
CA SER A 172 33.02 -25.27 -25.17
C SER A 172 34.09 -24.74 -26.12
N SER A 173 34.38 -25.52 -27.16
CA SER A 173 35.52 -25.30 -28.04
C SER A 173 35.12 -25.49 -29.49
N LEU A 174 35.69 -24.66 -30.36
CA LEU A 174 35.56 -24.74 -31.80
C LEU A 174 36.78 -25.48 -32.35
N TYR A 175 36.55 -26.49 -33.17
CA TYR A 175 37.61 -27.29 -33.77
C TYR A 175 37.51 -27.32 -35.29
N ARG A 176 38.65 -27.41 -35.96
CA ARG A 176 38.75 -27.72 -37.40
C ARG A 176 39.33 -29.12 -37.57
N PHE A 177 38.94 -29.83 -38.62
CA PHE A 177 39.59 -31.09 -38.97
C PHE A 177 41.00 -30.87 -39.51
N ASN A 178 41.96 -31.64 -39.00
CA ASN A 178 43.36 -31.51 -39.37
C ASN A 178 43.57 -32.03 -40.80
N THR A 179 43.88 -31.12 -41.73
CA THR A 179 44.10 -31.42 -43.16
C THR A 179 45.42 -32.14 -43.43
N THR A 180 46.31 -32.21 -42.44
CA THR A 180 47.57 -32.97 -42.51
C THR A 180 47.42 -34.42 -42.06
N CYS A 181 46.30 -34.80 -41.41
CA CYS A 181 46.02 -36.17 -40.97
C CYS A 181 45.65 -37.06 -42.18
N THR A 182 46.67 -37.56 -42.87
CA THR A 182 46.50 -38.29 -44.13
C THR A 182 45.68 -39.56 -43.96
N GLU A 183 45.89 -40.29 -42.87
CA GLU A 183 45.21 -41.57 -42.61
C GLU A 183 43.69 -41.38 -42.49
N PHE A 184 43.25 -40.39 -41.72
CA PHE A 184 41.83 -40.11 -41.52
C PHE A 184 41.14 -39.65 -42.81
N ILE A 185 41.82 -38.81 -43.61
CA ILE A 185 41.31 -38.37 -44.91
C ILE A 185 41.12 -39.56 -45.84
N GLU A 186 42.08 -40.48 -45.93
CA GLU A 186 41.95 -41.67 -46.78
C GLU A 186 40.84 -42.61 -46.29
N GLN A 187 40.69 -42.77 -44.96
CA GLN A 187 39.57 -43.51 -44.39
C GLN A 187 38.22 -42.90 -44.76
N LEU A 188 38.10 -41.57 -44.71
CA LEU A 188 36.88 -40.87 -45.12
C LEU A 188 36.63 -41.03 -46.62
N ILE A 189 37.65 -40.83 -47.47
CA ILE A 189 37.58 -41.06 -48.93
C ILE A 189 37.07 -42.46 -49.23
N ASP A 190 37.57 -43.48 -48.54
CA ASP A 190 37.13 -44.85 -48.74
C ASP A 190 35.67 -45.08 -48.32
N ARG A 191 35.13 -44.27 -47.40
CA ARG A 191 33.72 -44.34 -46.99
C ARG A 191 32.76 -43.62 -47.94
N ILE A 192 33.18 -42.47 -48.48
CA ILE A 192 32.37 -41.64 -49.39
C ILE A 192 32.52 -42.01 -50.86
N SER A 193 33.59 -42.74 -51.22
CA SER A 193 33.85 -43.16 -52.58
C SER A 193 32.77 -44.12 -53.10
N PRO A 194 32.04 -43.76 -54.17
CA PRO A 194 31.07 -44.64 -54.81
C PRO A 194 31.70 -45.96 -55.28
N ILE A 195 32.97 -45.94 -55.71
CA ILE A 195 33.72 -47.14 -56.12
C ILE A 195 33.90 -48.11 -54.94
N CYS A 196 34.17 -47.60 -53.74
CA CYS A 196 34.27 -48.41 -52.53
C CYS A 196 32.91 -49.00 -52.13
N GLU A 197 31.82 -48.25 -52.34
CA GLU A 197 30.47 -48.76 -52.12
C GLU A 197 30.10 -49.88 -53.09
N VAL A 198 30.45 -49.74 -54.37
CA VAL A 198 30.27 -50.81 -55.37
C VAL A 198 31.05 -52.04 -54.96
N ALA A 199 32.33 -51.91 -54.58
CA ALA A 199 33.17 -53.02 -54.13
C ALA A 199 32.54 -53.78 -52.96
N ARG A 200 32.10 -53.05 -51.94
CA ARG A 200 31.50 -53.60 -50.73
C ARG A 200 30.17 -54.28 -50.99
N LYS A 201 29.24 -53.62 -51.71
CA LYS A 201 27.97 -54.25 -52.07
C LYS A 201 28.19 -55.46 -52.96
N LEU A 202 29.16 -55.43 -53.87
CA LEU A 202 29.47 -56.58 -54.71
C LEU A 202 29.98 -57.76 -53.88
N ALA A 203 30.90 -57.53 -52.94
CA ALA A 203 31.36 -58.55 -52.00
C ALA A 203 30.21 -59.12 -51.16
N GLU A 204 29.34 -58.27 -50.61
CA GLU A 204 28.15 -58.69 -49.85
C GLU A 204 27.22 -59.56 -50.68
N GLN A 205 26.95 -59.19 -51.94
CA GLN A 205 26.07 -59.96 -52.84
C GLN A 205 26.67 -61.34 -53.16
N LEU A 206 27.98 -61.41 -53.40
CA LEU A 206 28.72 -62.65 -53.66
C LEU A 206 28.68 -63.61 -52.48
N VAL A 207 28.86 -63.10 -51.25
CA VAL A 207 28.87 -63.90 -50.02
C VAL A 207 27.46 -64.28 -49.58
N GLN A 208 26.52 -63.32 -49.59
CA GLN A 208 25.13 -63.53 -49.17
C GLN A 208 24.27 -64.21 -50.24
N ARG A 209 24.85 -64.50 -51.41
CA ARG A 209 24.18 -65.15 -52.56
C ARG A 209 22.92 -64.41 -53.02
N LYS A 210 22.97 -63.08 -52.95
CA LYS A 210 21.87 -62.20 -53.37
C LYS A 210 22.04 -61.82 -54.85
N LYS A 211 20.93 -61.52 -55.52
CA LYS A 211 20.93 -61.12 -56.93
C LYS A 211 21.30 -59.64 -57.05
N ILE A 212 22.23 -59.34 -57.96
CA ILE A 212 22.54 -57.97 -58.37
C ILE A 212 21.39 -57.46 -59.24
N SER A 213 20.76 -56.38 -58.78
CA SER A 213 19.59 -55.77 -59.41
C SER A 213 19.84 -54.33 -59.82
N ILE A 214 19.07 -53.87 -60.81
CA ILE A 214 19.05 -52.47 -61.26
C ILE A 214 17.87 -51.77 -60.59
N ASN A 215 18.14 -51.12 -59.46
CA ASN A 215 17.20 -50.19 -58.83
C ASN A 215 17.53 -48.77 -59.32
N PRO A 216 16.56 -47.94 -59.78
CA PRO A 216 16.80 -46.55 -60.21
C PRO A 216 17.67 -45.71 -59.26
N ASN A 217 17.63 -46.01 -57.95
CA ASN A 217 18.40 -45.33 -56.91
C ASN A 217 19.54 -46.18 -56.31
N GLY A 218 19.87 -47.31 -56.94
CA GLY A 218 20.89 -48.24 -56.46
C GLY A 218 22.26 -48.01 -57.08
N ILE A 219 23.33 -48.23 -56.31
CA ILE A 219 24.71 -48.05 -56.78
C ILE A 219 25.02 -48.89 -58.04
N PHE A 220 24.45 -50.10 -58.16
CA PHE A 220 24.61 -50.94 -59.35
C PHE A 220 23.91 -50.41 -60.60
N HIS A 221 22.87 -49.58 -60.46
CA HIS A 221 22.25 -48.91 -61.59
C HIS A 221 23.17 -47.82 -62.14
N GLU A 222 23.79 -47.03 -61.26
CA GLU A 222 24.72 -45.96 -61.63
C GLU A 222 25.99 -46.50 -62.27
N PHE A 223 26.49 -47.64 -61.79
CA PHE A 223 27.68 -48.30 -62.31
C PHE A 223 27.41 -49.40 -63.35
N HIS A 224 26.16 -49.61 -63.78
CA HIS A 224 25.79 -50.75 -64.64
C HIS A 224 26.65 -50.84 -65.89
N ALA A 225 26.74 -49.75 -66.67
CA ALA A 225 27.51 -49.72 -67.91
C ALA A 225 29.01 -50.02 -67.68
N LEU A 226 29.59 -49.46 -66.62
CA LEU A 226 30.99 -49.63 -66.26
C LEU A 226 31.30 -51.04 -65.75
N LEU A 227 30.41 -51.60 -64.94
CA LEU A 227 30.53 -52.97 -64.43
C LEU A 227 30.41 -53.99 -65.57
N VAL A 228 29.50 -53.78 -66.52
CA VAL A 228 29.37 -54.67 -67.70
C VAL A 228 30.55 -54.53 -68.65
N ARG A 229 31.07 -53.30 -68.83
CA ARG A 229 32.23 -53.02 -69.70
C ARG A 229 33.50 -53.67 -69.15
N ASP A 230 33.80 -53.44 -67.87
CA ASP A 230 35.15 -53.71 -67.34
C ASP A 230 35.21 -54.84 -66.32
N VAL A 231 34.11 -55.22 -65.68
CA VAL A 231 34.13 -56.13 -64.51
C VAL A 231 33.47 -57.47 -64.80
N PHE A 232 32.28 -57.49 -65.41
CA PHE A 232 31.49 -58.70 -65.64
C PHE A 232 31.53 -59.19 -67.08
N ASP A 233 31.70 -60.50 -67.23
CA ASP A 233 31.35 -61.24 -68.44
C ASP A 233 29.93 -61.77 -68.24
N LEU A 234 28.94 -61.07 -68.80
CA LEU A 234 27.52 -61.43 -68.64
C LEU A 234 27.16 -62.73 -69.37
N GLU A 235 27.88 -63.11 -70.42
CA GLU A 235 27.64 -64.35 -71.15
C GLU A 235 28.05 -65.56 -70.31
N ARG A 236 29.22 -65.48 -69.67
CA ARG A 236 29.73 -66.54 -68.79
C ARG A 236 29.21 -66.44 -67.36
N GLN A 237 28.57 -65.32 -67.01
CA GLN A 237 28.18 -64.95 -65.64
C GLN A 237 29.35 -65.05 -64.66
N LEU A 238 30.51 -64.56 -65.09
CA LEU A 238 31.77 -64.54 -64.34
C LEU A 238 32.37 -63.13 -64.34
N PHE A 239 33.44 -62.93 -63.59
CA PHE A 239 34.27 -61.73 -63.73
C PHE A 239 35.14 -61.83 -64.98
N ARG A 240 35.35 -60.72 -65.70
CA ARG A 240 36.23 -60.68 -66.87
C ARG A 240 37.67 -61.01 -66.47
N GLU A 241 38.35 -61.83 -67.26
CA GLU A 241 39.76 -62.14 -67.03
C GLU A 241 40.65 -60.88 -67.05
N SER A 242 40.30 -59.89 -67.86
CA SER A 242 40.98 -58.59 -67.89
C SER A 242 40.83 -57.78 -66.59
N PHE A 243 39.77 -58.00 -65.81
CA PHE A 243 39.62 -57.41 -64.48
C PHE A 243 40.46 -58.16 -63.44
N LEU A 244 40.47 -59.49 -63.51
CA LEU A 244 41.18 -60.33 -62.55
C LEU A 244 42.71 -60.30 -62.73
N ALA A 245 43.19 -60.18 -63.96
CA ALA A 245 44.61 -60.16 -64.29
C ALA A 245 45.24 -58.76 -64.16
N ASP A 246 46.54 -58.70 -63.83
CA ASP A 246 47.29 -57.44 -63.76
C ASP A 246 47.75 -56.99 -65.15
N VAL A 247 46.78 -56.55 -65.97
CA VAL A 247 47.04 -56.12 -67.36
C VAL A 247 47.50 -54.66 -67.38
N LYS A 248 48.57 -54.36 -68.12
CA LYS A 248 49.02 -52.98 -68.37
C LYS A 248 47.94 -52.20 -69.13
N GLY A 249 47.55 -51.03 -68.60
CA GLY A 249 46.58 -50.12 -69.24
C GLY A 249 45.16 -50.13 -68.66
N ILE A 250 44.91 -50.87 -67.57
CA ILE A 250 43.64 -50.80 -66.82
C ILE A 250 43.50 -49.44 -66.13
N ASP A 251 42.29 -48.88 -66.13
CA ASP A 251 41.98 -47.63 -65.43
C ASP A 251 42.34 -47.73 -63.92
N PRO A 252 43.05 -46.74 -63.33
CA PRO A 252 43.41 -46.75 -61.92
C PRO A 252 42.24 -46.96 -60.95
N CYS A 253 41.04 -46.48 -61.29
CA CYS A 253 39.83 -46.68 -60.50
C CYS A 253 39.33 -48.12 -60.56
N VAL A 254 39.51 -48.82 -61.69
CA VAL A 254 39.21 -50.27 -61.82
C VAL A 254 40.21 -51.09 -61.02
N ILE A 255 41.50 -50.71 -61.02
CA ILE A 255 42.52 -51.32 -60.15
C ILE A 255 42.14 -51.11 -58.67
N LYS A 256 41.70 -49.90 -58.31
CA LYS A 256 41.23 -49.60 -56.94
C LYS A 256 39.99 -50.43 -56.58
N LEU A 257 39.00 -50.54 -57.48
CA LEU A 257 37.82 -51.41 -57.30
C LEU A 257 38.23 -52.86 -57.04
N ARG A 258 39.15 -53.39 -57.84
CA ARG A 258 39.69 -54.75 -57.72
C ARG A 258 40.31 -54.98 -56.35
N PHE A 259 41.24 -54.10 -55.96
CA PHE A 259 41.91 -54.16 -54.66
C PHE A 259 40.91 -54.09 -53.49
N LEU A 260 39.92 -53.20 -53.56
CA LEU A 260 38.91 -53.05 -52.52
C LEU A 260 37.97 -54.25 -52.43
N LEU A 261 37.58 -54.82 -53.58
CA LEU A 261 36.76 -56.02 -53.63
C LEU A 261 37.50 -57.19 -52.99
N GLU A 262 38.78 -57.36 -53.31
CA GLU A 262 39.65 -58.37 -52.70
C GLU A 262 39.75 -58.21 -51.19
N ARG A 263 40.12 -57.02 -50.74
CA ARG A 263 40.24 -56.68 -49.30
C ARG A 263 38.92 -56.93 -48.56
N THR A 264 37.79 -56.55 -49.17
CA THR A 264 36.48 -56.74 -48.55
C THR A 264 36.10 -58.22 -48.47
N LEU A 265 36.38 -59.00 -49.52
CA LEU A 265 36.13 -60.44 -49.53
C LEU A 265 37.02 -61.18 -48.51
N ARG A 266 38.32 -60.84 -48.40
CA ARG A 266 39.21 -61.37 -47.33
C ARG A 266 38.61 -61.15 -45.95
N SER A 267 38.14 -59.92 -45.71
CA SER A 267 37.52 -59.54 -44.44
C SER A 267 36.20 -60.29 -44.16
N ILE A 268 35.27 -60.36 -45.11
CA ILE A 268 33.96 -61.01 -44.91
C ILE A 268 34.11 -62.53 -44.78
N THR A 269 35.01 -63.14 -45.56
CA THR A 269 35.22 -64.60 -45.56
C THR A 269 36.19 -65.07 -44.48
N LYS A 270 36.85 -64.14 -43.75
CA LYS A 270 37.93 -64.42 -42.79
C LYS A 270 39.04 -65.29 -43.39
N SER A 271 39.40 -65.02 -44.64
CA SER A 271 40.41 -65.75 -45.39
C SER A 271 41.50 -64.79 -45.83
N ASP A 272 42.59 -64.77 -45.07
CA ASP A 272 43.72 -63.87 -45.35
C ASP A 272 44.46 -64.24 -46.65
N ASP A 273 44.35 -65.49 -47.09
CA ASP A 273 44.99 -66.02 -48.30
C ASP A 273 44.17 -65.80 -49.60
N PHE A 274 42.98 -65.21 -49.52
CA PHE A 274 42.13 -65.02 -50.71
C PHE A 274 42.75 -64.03 -51.70
N SER A 275 43.07 -64.50 -52.91
CA SER A 275 43.48 -63.65 -54.03
C SER A 275 42.32 -63.37 -54.98
N ILE A 276 42.23 -62.13 -55.48
CA ILE A 276 41.19 -61.76 -56.45
C ILE A 276 41.29 -62.56 -57.75
N THR A 277 42.50 -63.00 -58.13
CA THR A 277 42.72 -63.83 -59.33
C THR A 277 42.00 -65.17 -59.27
N GLU A 278 41.64 -65.63 -58.07
CA GLU A 278 40.93 -66.89 -57.86
C GLU A 278 39.40 -66.72 -57.77
N LEU A 279 38.89 -65.49 -57.87
CA LEU A 279 37.47 -65.17 -57.64
C LEU A 279 36.52 -66.03 -58.49
N ASN A 280 36.82 -66.19 -59.79
CA ASN A 280 36.03 -67.06 -60.68
C ASN A 280 36.05 -68.53 -60.24
N ARG A 281 37.18 -69.03 -59.71
CA ARG A 281 37.29 -70.40 -59.17
C ARG A 281 36.44 -70.58 -57.91
N PHE A 282 36.39 -69.57 -57.03
CA PHE A 282 35.51 -69.58 -55.86
C PHE A 282 34.01 -69.53 -56.25
N ILE A 283 33.66 -68.86 -57.35
CA ILE A 283 32.29 -68.87 -57.88
C ILE A 283 31.93 -70.23 -58.47
N ILE A 284 32.80 -70.81 -59.30
CA ILE A 284 32.58 -72.12 -59.95
C ILE A 284 32.49 -73.26 -58.90
N SER A 285 33.32 -73.21 -57.86
CA SER A 285 33.27 -74.17 -56.75
C SER A 285 32.08 -73.99 -55.79
N GLY A 286 31.24 -72.96 -56.02
CA GLY A 286 30.05 -72.68 -55.20
C GLY A 286 30.33 -72.04 -53.84
N LYS A 287 31.59 -71.71 -53.54
CA LYS A 287 31.99 -71.01 -52.30
C LYS A 287 31.47 -69.56 -52.29
N LEU A 288 31.48 -68.90 -53.44
CA LEU A 288 30.82 -67.61 -53.68
C LEU A 288 29.76 -67.79 -54.77
N LYS A 289 28.80 -66.87 -54.87
CA LYS A 289 27.79 -66.95 -55.93
C LYS A 289 27.51 -65.59 -56.56
N LEU A 290 27.83 -65.46 -57.84
CA LEU A 290 27.44 -64.32 -58.65
C LEU A 290 26.05 -64.59 -59.24
N MET A 291 25.09 -63.72 -58.97
CA MET A 291 23.71 -63.86 -59.46
C MET A 291 23.21 -62.51 -59.96
N PHE A 292 22.53 -62.51 -61.11
CA PHE A 292 21.93 -61.31 -61.69
C PHE A 292 20.41 -61.41 -61.71
N GLU A 293 19.70 -60.31 -61.52
CA GLU A 293 18.29 -60.23 -61.87
C GLU A 293 18.11 -60.09 -63.40
N PRO A 294 16.99 -60.55 -63.98
CA PRO A 294 16.74 -60.43 -65.42
C PRO A 294 16.88 -58.99 -65.94
N GLY A 295 16.42 -58.00 -65.14
CA GLY A 295 16.55 -56.59 -65.49
C GLY A 295 18.00 -56.09 -65.58
N PHE A 296 18.96 -56.74 -64.92
CA PHE A 296 20.37 -56.41 -65.02
C PHE A 296 21.00 -56.91 -66.34
N LEU A 297 20.52 -58.06 -66.82
CA LEU A 297 21.00 -58.71 -68.05
C LEU A 297 20.43 -58.05 -69.32
N CYS A 298 19.20 -57.55 -69.27
CA CYS A 298 18.47 -57.06 -70.45
C CYS A 298 18.56 -55.53 -70.68
N LYS A 299 19.20 -54.76 -69.80
CA LYS A 299 19.25 -53.29 -69.93
C LYS A 299 20.25 -52.90 -71.03
N SER A 300 19.75 -52.37 -72.15
CA SER A 300 20.59 -51.72 -73.16
C SER A 300 21.20 -50.43 -72.61
N VAL A 301 22.46 -50.15 -72.97
CA VAL A 301 23.15 -48.92 -72.61
C VAL A 301 22.50 -47.77 -73.39
N ASN A 302 21.54 -47.07 -72.77
CA ASN A 302 20.89 -45.90 -73.37
C ASN A 302 21.92 -44.77 -73.61
N GLN A 303 22.12 -44.39 -74.87
CA GLN A 303 23.15 -43.45 -75.33
C GLN A 303 22.79 -41.95 -75.19
N THR A 304 21.73 -41.60 -74.46
CA THR A 304 21.19 -40.22 -74.42
C THR A 304 21.79 -39.29 -73.36
N LYS A 305 22.65 -39.80 -72.47
CA LYS A 305 23.46 -38.98 -71.54
C LYS A 305 24.95 -39.25 -71.78
N PRO A 306 25.85 -38.25 -71.63
CA PRO A 306 27.28 -38.49 -71.69
C PRO A 306 27.63 -39.60 -70.69
N ALA A 307 28.26 -40.67 -71.17
CA ALA A 307 28.59 -41.81 -70.35
C ALA A 307 29.65 -41.39 -69.33
N LYS A 308 29.28 -41.38 -68.04
CA LYS A 308 30.25 -41.19 -66.95
C LYS A 308 31.25 -42.34 -66.97
N ASP A 309 32.54 -42.04 -66.88
CA ASP A 309 33.62 -43.03 -66.76
C ASP A 309 34.00 -43.25 -65.29
N TRP A 310 34.88 -44.22 -65.01
CA TRP A 310 35.32 -44.52 -63.63
C TRP A 310 35.97 -43.32 -62.93
N THR A 311 36.63 -42.45 -63.68
CA THR A 311 37.27 -41.22 -63.16
C THR A 311 36.26 -40.21 -62.64
N ASP A 312 35.04 -40.18 -63.17
CA ASP A 312 33.96 -39.28 -62.73
C ASP A 312 33.40 -39.64 -61.35
N TYR A 313 33.67 -40.87 -60.87
CA TYR A 313 33.28 -41.35 -59.55
C TYR A 313 34.41 -41.30 -58.53
N ARG A 314 35.57 -40.76 -58.92
CA ARG A 314 36.72 -40.65 -58.04
C ARG A 314 36.55 -39.43 -57.14
N VAL A 315 36.42 -39.67 -55.84
CA VAL A 315 36.51 -38.59 -54.85
C VAL A 315 37.94 -38.10 -54.76
N GLN A 316 38.16 -36.81 -55.00
CA GLN A 316 39.50 -36.23 -54.96
C GLN A 316 39.83 -35.81 -53.54
N ARG A 317 41.09 -36.06 -53.14
CA ARG A 317 41.59 -35.62 -51.84
C ARG A 317 41.47 -34.10 -51.64
N ALA A 318 41.66 -33.33 -52.71
CA ALA A 318 41.49 -31.88 -52.68
C ALA A 318 40.07 -31.45 -52.31
N GLU A 319 39.04 -32.22 -52.71
CA GLU A 319 37.64 -31.91 -52.36
C GLU A 319 37.36 -32.16 -50.88
N VAL A 320 37.94 -33.21 -50.30
CA VAL A 320 37.83 -33.49 -48.86
C VAL A 320 38.57 -32.45 -48.02
N ILE A 321 39.76 -32.02 -48.47
CA ILE A 321 40.49 -30.93 -47.82
C ILE A 321 39.68 -29.63 -47.87
N GLN A 322 39.13 -29.29 -49.05
CA GLN A 322 38.28 -28.12 -49.20
C GLN A 322 37.04 -28.19 -48.28
N PHE A 323 36.43 -29.37 -48.15
CA PHE A 323 35.33 -29.58 -47.20
C PHE A 323 35.78 -29.31 -45.76
N PHE A 324 36.94 -29.82 -45.34
CA PHE A 324 37.49 -29.60 -43.99
C PHE A 324 37.90 -28.15 -43.73
N ASP A 325 38.31 -27.39 -44.74
CA ASP A 325 38.61 -25.96 -44.61
C ASP A 325 37.36 -25.16 -44.21
N HIS A 326 36.19 -25.57 -44.68
CA HIS A 326 34.90 -24.99 -44.32
C HIS A 326 34.29 -25.60 -43.06
N LEU A 327 34.53 -26.89 -42.78
CA LEU A 327 33.88 -27.61 -41.70
C LEU A 327 34.50 -27.32 -40.33
N LEU A 328 33.65 -26.84 -39.42
CA LEU A 328 33.93 -26.64 -38.01
C LEU A 328 33.09 -27.58 -37.15
N LEU A 329 33.68 -28.11 -36.09
CA LEU A 329 33.01 -28.91 -35.09
C LEU A 329 33.01 -28.15 -33.76
N ALA A 330 31.82 -27.70 -33.33
CA ALA A 330 31.63 -27.02 -32.06
C ALA A 330 31.12 -28.01 -31.02
N THR A 331 32.01 -28.43 -30.10
CA THR A 331 31.74 -29.51 -29.13
C THR A 331 31.63 -28.98 -27.72
N ASP A 332 31.06 -29.81 -26.83
CA ASP A 332 30.77 -29.46 -25.43
C ASP A 332 30.00 -28.14 -25.32
N GLN A 333 29.08 -27.90 -26.27
CA GLN A 333 28.32 -26.67 -26.34
C GLN A 333 27.17 -26.68 -25.32
N PRO A 334 26.63 -25.50 -24.97
CA PRO A 334 25.52 -25.43 -24.03
C PRO A 334 24.24 -26.07 -24.59
N ASN A 335 23.48 -26.74 -23.72
CA ASN A 335 22.13 -27.22 -24.03
C ASN A 335 21.11 -26.08 -23.97
N PHE A 336 19.84 -26.36 -24.29
CA PHE A 336 18.82 -25.32 -24.39
C PHE A 336 18.56 -24.56 -23.08
N ILE A 337 18.74 -25.19 -21.90
CA ILE A 337 18.59 -24.56 -20.58
C ILE A 337 19.75 -23.59 -20.34
N GLU A 338 20.97 -24.04 -20.63
CA GLU A 338 22.17 -23.22 -20.46
C GLU A 338 22.21 -22.06 -21.47
N LEU A 339 21.79 -22.29 -22.71
CA LEU A 339 21.63 -21.24 -23.73
C LEU A 339 20.64 -20.17 -23.29
N GLU A 340 19.55 -20.54 -22.64
CA GLU A 340 18.58 -19.60 -22.08
C GLU A 340 19.23 -18.71 -21.00
N ALA A 341 19.99 -19.32 -20.08
CA ALA A 341 20.71 -18.58 -19.05
C ALA A 341 21.78 -17.63 -19.62
N ILE A 342 22.51 -18.06 -20.64
CA ILE A 342 23.52 -17.24 -21.33
C ILE A 342 22.84 -16.07 -22.05
N THR A 343 21.79 -16.34 -22.82
CA THR A 343 20.99 -15.32 -23.52
C THR A 343 20.44 -14.30 -22.53
N LYS A 344 20.00 -14.74 -21.33
CA LYS A 344 19.55 -13.85 -20.26
C LYS A 344 20.57 -12.77 -19.94
N VAL A 345 21.79 -13.20 -19.67
CA VAL A 345 22.87 -12.35 -19.17
C VAL A 345 23.42 -11.47 -20.29
N GLU A 346 23.70 -12.06 -21.46
CA GLU A 346 24.32 -11.33 -22.58
C GLU A 346 23.38 -10.31 -23.23
N VAL A 347 22.10 -10.66 -23.37
CA VAL A 347 21.16 -9.83 -24.14
C VAL A 347 20.46 -8.79 -23.27
N PHE A 348 20.07 -9.18 -22.05
CA PHE A 348 19.19 -8.36 -21.21
C PHE A 348 19.85 -7.88 -19.91
N GLY A 349 21.01 -8.43 -19.54
CA GLY A 349 21.70 -8.13 -18.29
C GLY A 349 20.94 -8.62 -17.05
N LEU A 350 21.32 -8.10 -15.88
CA LEU A 350 20.68 -8.40 -14.58
C LEU A 350 19.61 -7.35 -14.21
N LYS A 351 18.79 -6.93 -15.17
CA LYS A 351 17.71 -5.96 -14.93
C LYS A 351 16.52 -6.61 -14.21
N GLU A 352 15.67 -5.81 -13.57
CA GLU A 352 14.37 -6.28 -13.10
C GLU A 352 13.51 -6.78 -14.28
N GLN A 353 12.71 -7.83 -14.06
CA GLN A 353 11.78 -8.41 -15.04
C GLN A 353 12.42 -9.07 -16.28
N VAL A 354 13.74 -9.33 -16.27
CA VAL A 354 14.45 -9.93 -17.43
C VAL A 354 13.80 -11.22 -17.94
N ASP A 355 13.24 -12.06 -17.06
CA ASP A 355 12.53 -13.28 -17.49
C ASP A 355 11.30 -13.00 -18.35
N GLU A 356 10.57 -11.90 -18.08
CA GLU A 356 9.44 -11.51 -18.91
C GLU A 356 9.92 -10.94 -20.25
N TYR A 357 11.01 -10.14 -20.26
CA TYR A 357 11.62 -9.59 -21.49
C TYR A 357 12.09 -10.70 -22.41
N MET A 358 12.81 -11.66 -21.84
CA MET A 358 13.33 -12.81 -22.57
C MET A 358 12.20 -13.66 -23.14
N ARG A 359 11.15 -13.98 -22.37
CA ARG A 359 9.97 -14.69 -22.89
C ARG A 359 9.31 -13.94 -24.03
N ALA A 360 9.15 -12.61 -23.93
CA ALA A 360 8.54 -11.82 -25.00
C ALA A 360 9.39 -11.80 -26.28
N VAL A 361 10.72 -11.81 -26.17
CA VAL A 361 11.62 -11.95 -27.33
C VAL A 361 11.55 -13.34 -27.91
N PHE A 362 11.63 -14.39 -27.08
CA PHE A 362 11.49 -15.77 -27.56
C PHE A 362 10.16 -16.04 -28.22
N ASP A 363 9.04 -15.48 -27.73
CA ASP A 363 7.73 -15.60 -28.38
C ASP A 363 7.72 -15.00 -29.80
N GLN A 364 8.49 -13.94 -30.04
CA GLN A 364 8.57 -13.30 -31.36
C GLN A 364 9.50 -14.08 -32.29
N VAL A 365 10.65 -14.55 -31.79
CA VAL A 365 11.55 -15.40 -32.56
C VAL A 365 10.88 -16.75 -32.86
N ASP A 366 10.18 -17.37 -31.91
CA ASP A 366 9.41 -18.61 -32.09
C ASP A 366 8.38 -18.47 -33.21
N ARG A 367 7.68 -17.33 -33.29
CA ARG A 367 6.77 -17.04 -34.40
C ARG A 367 7.50 -17.00 -35.74
N TRP A 368 8.63 -16.32 -35.83
CA TRP A 368 9.48 -16.33 -37.02
C TRP A 368 9.96 -17.75 -37.40
N ILE A 369 10.28 -18.60 -36.43
CA ILE A 369 10.63 -20.01 -36.69
C ILE A 369 9.40 -20.83 -37.13
N ARG A 370 8.17 -20.49 -36.73
CA ARG A 370 6.97 -21.25 -37.14
C ARG A 370 6.35 -20.81 -38.46
N ASP A 371 6.70 -19.63 -38.97
CA ASP A 371 6.14 -19.13 -40.22
C ASP A 371 6.48 -20.06 -41.41
N SER A 372 5.48 -20.31 -42.25
CA SER A 372 5.54 -21.31 -43.34
C SER A 372 6.42 -20.88 -44.52
N GLU A 373 6.61 -19.57 -44.72
CA GLU A 373 7.62 -19.00 -45.61
C GLU A 373 8.70 -18.35 -44.76
N GLY A 374 9.97 -18.63 -45.06
CA GLY A 374 11.09 -18.10 -44.29
C GLY A 374 11.46 -16.69 -44.77
N GLN A 375 11.72 -15.78 -43.82
CA GLN A 375 12.26 -14.46 -44.11
C GLN A 375 13.62 -14.31 -43.41
N PHE A 376 14.63 -13.80 -44.12
CA PHE A 376 15.90 -13.44 -43.49
C PHE A 376 15.70 -12.21 -42.60
N LEU A 377 16.14 -12.30 -41.34
CA LEU A 377 16.11 -11.18 -40.38
C LEU A 377 17.44 -10.45 -40.33
N ASN A 378 17.42 -9.16 -40.00
CA ASN A 378 18.60 -8.30 -39.92
C ASN A 378 18.61 -7.44 -38.63
N ALA A 379 19.58 -6.55 -38.50
CA ALA A 379 19.76 -5.68 -37.33
C ALA A 379 18.53 -4.79 -37.01
N ASN A 380 17.78 -4.33 -38.02
CA ASN A 380 16.56 -3.55 -37.78
C ASN A 380 15.44 -4.42 -37.21
N ASP A 381 15.29 -5.65 -37.70
CA ASP A 381 14.29 -6.59 -37.17
C ASP A 381 14.59 -6.92 -35.70
N TRP A 382 15.86 -7.09 -35.34
CA TRP A 382 16.28 -7.26 -33.93
C TRP A 382 15.85 -6.07 -33.06
N ARG A 383 16.12 -4.84 -33.52
CA ARG A 383 15.70 -3.61 -32.79
C ARG A 383 14.19 -3.55 -32.63
N ILE A 384 13.43 -3.91 -33.66
CA ILE A 384 11.97 -3.95 -33.63
C ILE A 384 11.48 -4.99 -32.62
N ILE A 385 12.00 -6.22 -32.66
CA ILE A 385 11.66 -7.30 -31.72
C ILE A 385 11.93 -6.85 -30.28
N CYS A 386 13.12 -6.31 -29.99
CA CYS A 386 13.46 -5.79 -28.66
C CYS A 386 12.53 -4.64 -28.25
N SER A 387 12.27 -3.67 -29.14
CA SER A 387 11.37 -2.55 -28.85
C SER A 387 9.94 -3.02 -28.54
N ASN A 388 9.40 -3.94 -29.34
CA ASN A 388 8.07 -4.51 -29.16
C ASN A 388 7.96 -5.33 -27.88
N SER A 389 8.99 -6.14 -27.56
CA SER A 389 9.04 -6.88 -26.29
C SER A 389 9.05 -5.93 -25.11
N ARG A 390 9.79 -4.81 -25.20
CA ARG A 390 9.77 -3.80 -24.14
C ARG A 390 8.42 -3.11 -24.00
N ALA A 391 7.82 -2.72 -25.12
CA ALA A 391 6.48 -2.13 -25.15
C ALA A 391 5.42 -3.06 -24.53
N ARG A 392 5.50 -4.37 -24.79
CA ARG A 392 4.55 -5.37 -24.28
C ARG A 392 4.60 -5.48 -22.76
N ILE A 393 5.79 -5.48 -22.17
CA ILE A 393 5.99 -5.63 -20.72
C ILE A 393 5.66 -4.35 -19.99
N ALA A 394 6.11 -3.22 -20.54
CA ALA A 394 5.66 -1.91 -20.12
C ALA A 394 4.13 -1.83 -20.11
N GLY A 395 3.48 -2.24 -21.20
CA GLY A 395 2.03 -2.25 -21.30
C GLY A 395 1.35 -3.10 -20.22
N LYS A 396 1.91 -4.28 -19.90
CA LYS A 396 1.42 -5.12 -18.78
C LYS A 396 1.57 -4.41 -17.43
N LYS A 397 2.74 -3.79 -17.17
CA LYS A 397 2.99 -2.99 -15.95
C LYS A 397 1.98 -1.84 -15.83
N TRP A 398 1.72 -1.11 -16.91
CA TRP A 398 0.78 0.01 -16.93
C TRP A 398 -0.67 -0.44 -16.77
N LEU A 399 -1.09 -1.53 -17.42
CA LEU A 399 -2.42 -2.10 -17.20
C LEU A 399 -2.64 -2.51 -15.74
N LEU A 400 -1.63 -3.10 -15.09
CA LEU A 400 -1.68 -3.41 -13.66
C LEU A 400 -1.81 -2.15 -12.80
N LYS A 401 -1.03 -1.10 -13.07
CA LYS A 401 -1.16 0.20 -12.38
C LYS A 401 -2.57 0.78 -12.54
N SER A 402 -3.18 0.65 -13.71
CA SER A 402 -4.56 1.09 -13.96
C SER A 402 -5.59 0.27 -13.16
N GLU A 403 -5.40 -1.04 -13.04
CA GLU A 403 -6.26 -1.88 -12.16
C GLU A 403 -6.07 -1.54 -10.68
N GLU A 404 -4.83 -1.27 -10.26
CA GLU A 404 -4.48 -0.92 -8.88
C GLU A 404 -5.12 0.41 -8.49
N TYR A 405 -5.05 1.43 -9.34
CA TYR A 405 -5.73 2.71 -9.12
C TYR A 405 -7.23 2.51 -8.84
N GLN A 406 -7.91 1.71 -9.66
CA GLN A 406 -9.34 1.43 -9.47
C GLN A 406 -9.63 0.76 -8.13
N LYS A 407 -8.77 -0.17 -7.68
CA LYS A 407 -8.93 -0.85 -6.38
C LYS A 407 -8.63 0.05 -5.19
N CYS A 408 -7.65 0.93 -5.30
CA CYS A 408 -7.17 1.74 -4.20
C CYS A 408 -7.97 3.03 -4.00
N ASN A 409 -8.66 3.53 -5.03
CA ASN A 409 -9.49 4.73 -4.91
C ASN A 409 -10.73 4.45 -4.01
N PRO A 410 -10.86 5.13 -2.85
CA PRO A 410 -11.96 4.90 -1.90
C PRO A 410 -13.36 5.24 -2.44
N ALA A 411 -13.43 6.12 -3.44
CA ALA A 411 -14.69 6.47 -4.11
C ALA A 411 -15.14 5.38 -5.10
N THR A 412 -14.26 4.44 -5.46
CA THR A 412 -14.64 3.30 -6.32
C THR A 412 -15.68 2.43 -5.62
N GLY A 413 -16.73 2.07 -6.36
CA GLY A 413 -17.83 1.23 -5.86
C GLY A 413 -18.98 2.01 -5.22
N TYR A 414 -18.99 3.34 -5.32
CA TYR A 414 -20.18 4.16 -5.19
C TYR A 414 -20.74 4.45 -6.59
N VAL A 415 -22.05 4.31 -6.75
CA VAL A 415 -22.76 4.41 -8.03
C VAL A 415 -23.53 5.72 -8.07
N PHE A 416 -23.28 6.53 -9.09
CA PHE A 416 -24.07 7.73 -9.42
C PHE A 416 -25.06 7.38 -10.54
N GLU A 417 -26.35 7.28 -10.22
CA GLU A 417 -27.42 7.00 -11.19
C GLU A 417 -27.63 8.20 -12.13
N ARG A 418 -27.55 9.42 -11.58
CA ARG A 418 -27.62 10.67 -12.36
C ARG A 418 -26.22 11.26 -12.51
N ASN A 419 -25.39 10.59 -13.29
CA ASN A 419 -24.03 11.07 -13.55
C ASN A 419 -24.01 12.21 -14.58
N THR A 420 -23.91 13.44 -14.11
CA THR A 420 -23.86 14.66 -14.93
C THR A 420 -22.67 14.73 -15.90
N LEU A 421 -21.63 13.91 -15.70
CA LEU A 421 -20.48 13.82 -16.60
C LEU A 421 -20.74 12.97 -17.85
N LEU A 422 -21.85 12.22 -17.91
CA LEU A 422 -22.14 11.31 -19.02
C LEU A 422 -22.24 12.05 -20.36
N ALA A 423 -23.14 13.04 -20.46
CA ALA A 423 -23.36 13.79 -21.70
C ALA A 423 -22.13 14.60 -22.15
N PRO A 424 -21.39 15.32 -21.27
CA PRO A 424 -20.14 15.98 -21.63
C PRO A 424 -19.07 15.03 -22.19
N ILE A 425 -18.92 13.85 -21.59
CA ILE A 425 -17.95 12.84 -22.05
C ILE A 425 -18.38 12.27 -23.41
N GLU A 426 -19.66 11.93 -23.58
CA GLU A 426 -20.21 11.46 -24.85
C GLU A 426 -19.95 12.48 -25.98
N GLN A 427 -20.23 13.76 -25.72
CA GLN A 427 -19.96 14.84 -26.66
C GLN A 427 -18.46 14.95 -27.00
N PHE A 428 -17.57 14.86 -25.99
CA PHE A 428 -16.12 14.89 -26.21
C PHE A 428 -15.65 13.71 -27.06
N LEU A 429 -16.14 12.50 -26.79
CA LEU A 429 -15.75 11.30 -27.55
C LEU A 429 -16.20 11.37 -29.01
N ALA A 430 -17.34 12.02 -29.29
CA ALA A 430 -17.84 12.23 -30.65
C ALA A 430 -17.03 13.26 -31.48
N THR A 431 -16.21 14.11 -30.87
CA THR A 431 -15.40 15.10 -31.61
C THR A 431 -14.25 14.44 -32.38
N VAL A 432 -13.93 14.93 -33.58
CA VAL A 432 -12.82 14.37 -34.40
C VAL A 432 -11.50 15.11 -34.16
N ASN A 433 -11.56 16.43 -33.96
CA ASN A 433 -10.37 17.30 -33.94
C ASN A 433 -9.77 17.54 -32.54
N HIS A 434 -10.44 17.07 -31.49
CA HIS A 434 -10.05 17.33 -30.11
C HIS A 434 -9.66 16.04 -29.40
N HIS A 435 -8.41 15.95 -28.95
CA HIS A 435 -7.89 14.73 -28.31
C HIS A 435 -7.80 14.83 -26.77
N SER A 436 -8.10 15.99 -26.20
CA SER A 436 -7.97 16.22 -24.75
C SER A 436 -9.18 16.94 -24.16
N MET A 437 -9.64 16.46 -23.00
CA MET A 437 -10.66 17.10 -22.15
C MET A 437 -10.09 17.29 -20.75
N LEU A 438 -10.47 18.37 -20.07
CA LEU A 438 -10.17 18.62 -18.66
C LEU A 438 -11.47 18.59 -17.85
N VAL A 439 -11.54 17.71 -16.86
CA VAL A 439 -12.57 17.68 -15.83
C VAL A 439 -12.01 18.33 -14.57
N LEU A 440 -12.55 19.49 -14.23
CA LEU A 440 -12.22 20.20 -13.01
C LEU A 440 -13.03 19.62 -11.85
N ALA A 441 -12.31 18.96 -10.95
CA ALA A 441 -12.85 18.44 -9.71
C ALA A 441 -12.98 19.59 -8.69
N PRO A 442 -14.16 19.76 -8.10
CA PRO A 442 -14.42 20.88 -7.19
C PRO A 442 -13.63 20.79 -5.88
N TYR A 443 -13.46 19.57 -5.35
CA TYR A 443 -12.75 19.31 -4.10
C TYR A 443 -11.67 18.23 -4.26
N ASN A 444 -12.06 17.03 -4.67
CA ASN A 444 -11.15 15.89 -4.76
C ASN A 444 -11.21 15.22 -6.15
N ALA A 445 -10.04 15.11 -6.79
CA ALA A 445 -9.91 14.58 -8.15
C ALA A 445 -10.28 13.09 -8.25
N GLU A 446 -10.04 12.31 -7.20
CA GLU A 446 -10.34 10.88 -7.16
C GLU A 446 -11.84 10.58 -7.14
N VAL A 447 -12.65 11.46 -6.55
CA VAL A 447 -14.12 11.37 -6.59
C VAL A 447 -14.64 11.60 -8.00
N SER A 448 -14.20 12.69 -8.66
CA SER A 448 -14.55 12.96 -10.05
C SER A 448 -14.00 11.88 -10.99
N ALA A 449 -12.84 11.29 -10.70
CA ALA A 449 -12.32 10.15 -11.44
C ALA A 449 -13.28 8.96 -11.40
N SER A 450 -13.79 8.59 -10.22
CA SER A 450 -14.76 7.49 -10.10
C SER A 450 -16.00 7.73 -10.96
N ARG A 451 -16.49 8.98 -11.02
CA ARG A 451 -17.63 9.39 -11.86
C ARG A 451 -17.29 9.36 -13.36
N VAL A 452 -16.11 9.83 -13.78
CA VAL A 452 -15.65 9.73 -15.17
C VAL A 452 -15.57 8.26 -15.62
N LEU A 453 -14.96 7.40 -14.80
CA LEU A 453 -14.84 5.97 -15.12
C LEU A 453 -16.21 5.31 -15.22
N GLN A 454 -17.15 5.65 -14.32
CA GLN A 454 -18.53 5.16 -14.40
C GLN A 454 -19.22 5.61 -15.69
N ALA A 455 -19.05 6.87 -16.11
CA ALA A 455 -19.60 7.36 -17.39
C ALA A 455 -19.03 6.58 -18.59
N LEU A 456 -17.70 6.37 -18.62
CA LEU A 456 -17.06 5.57 -19.67
C LEU A 456 -17.57 4.12 -19.69
N MET A 457 -17.78 3.51 -18.52
CA MET A 457 -18.40 2.17 -18.42
C MET A 457 -19.82 2.16 -18.98
N THR A 458 -20.63 3.18 -18.68
CA THR A 458 -22.00 3.31 -19.21
C THR A 458 -22.00 3.47 -20.74
N LEU A 459 -21.05 4.24 -21.28
CA LEU A 459 -20.85 4.41 -22.74
C LEU A 459 -20.21 3.17 -23.40
N ARG A 460 -19.85 2.13 -22.63
CA ARG A 460 -19.15 0.92 -23.08
C ARG A 460 -17.78 1.19 -23.71
N GLU A 461 -17.15 2.28 -23.29
CA GLU A 461 -15.82 2.65 -23.73
C GLU A 461 -14.74 1.87 -22.97
N GLN A 462 -13.71 1.45 -23.69
CA GLN A 462 -12.53 0.87 -23.07
C GLN A 462 -11.61 1.99 -22.59
N PHE A 463 -11.11 1.89 -21.36
CA PHE A 463 -10.25 2.94 -20.80
C PHE A 463 -9.08 2.40 -20.00
N VAL A 464 -8.08 3.25 -19.82
CA VAL A 464 -6.99 3.09 -18.84
C VAL A 464 -6.92 4.33 -17.98
N VAL A 465 -6.69 4.17 -16.69
CA VAL A 465 -6.64 5.26 -15.72
C VAL A 465 -5.31 5.27 -14.99
N PHE A 466 -4.70 6.43 -14.88
CA PHE A 466 -3.41 6.60 -14.22
C PHE A 466 -3.45 7.79 -13.26
N ASP A 467 -2.80 7.63 -12.11
CA ASP A 467 -2.42 8.76 -11.28
C ASP A 467 -1.22 9.46 -11.96
N ALA A 468 -1.28 10.79 -12.09
CA ALA A 468 -0.19 11.56 -12.68
C ALA A 468 1.12 11.43 -11.87
N HIS A 469 1.05 11.10 -10.59
CA HIS A 469 2.21 10.76 -9.75
C HIS A 469 2.95 9.50 -10.22
N CYS A 470 2.36 8.68 -11.11
CA CYS A 470 3.05 7.52 -11.66
C CYS A 470 4.18 7.87 -12.66
N PHE A 471 4.33 9.14 -13.04
CA PHE A 471 5.21 9.61 -14.13
C PHE A 471 6.41 10.44 -13.65
N HIS A 472 7.05 10.05 -12.55
CA HIS A 472 8.27 10.76 -12.06
C HIS A 472 9.53 10.45 -12.88
N ASP A 473 9.61 9.25 -13.44
CA ASP A 473 10.75 8.81 -14.27
C ASP A 473 10.44 9.00 -15.76
N PHE A 474 11.37 9.63 -16.47
CA PHE A 474 11.28 9.88 -17.90
C PHE A 474 11.23 8.58 -18.71
N GLU A 475 11.95 7.53 -18.27
CA GLU A 475 11.91 6.22 -18.93
C GLU A 475 10.52 5.58 -18.82
N ASP A 476 9.88 5.66 -17.64
CA ASP A 476 8.52 5.17 -17.42
C ASP A 476 7.51 5.94 -18.28
N LEU A 477 7.68 7.26 -18.42
CA LEU A 477 6.83 8.10 -19.27
C LEU A 477 6.97 7.75 -20.77
N GLU A 478 8.19 7.56 -21.27
CA GLU A 478 8.45 7.11 -22.66
C GLU A 478 7.84 5.75 -22.94
N SER A 479 8.07 4.82 -22.01
CA SER A 479 7.57 3.45 -22.04
C SER A 479 6.03 3.40 -22.07
N CYS A 480 5.38 4.23 -21.25
CA CYS A 480 3.93 4.39 -21.25
C CYS A 480 3.41 4.98 -22.57
N ALA A 481 4.05 6.03 -23.08
CA ALA A 481 3.66 6.66 -24.34
C ALA A 481 3.71 5.69 -25.52
N LEU A 482 4.72 4.82 -25.55
CA LEU A 482 4.87 3.81 -26.60
C LEU A 482 3.82 2.70 -26.49
N PHE A 483 3.46 2.30 -25.26
CA PHE A 483 2.31 1.42 -25.02
C PHE A 483 1.00 2.04 -25.50
N LEU A 484 0.74 3.31 -25.16
CA LEU A 484 -0.48 4.03 -25.54
C LEU A 484 -0.58 4.25 -27.06
N LYS A 485 0.55 4.46 -27.74
CA LYS A 485 0.61 4.55 -29.21
C LYS A 485 0.00 3.32 -29.90
N ASN A 486 0.07 2.16 -29.27
CA ASN A 486 -0.45 0.91 -29.80
C ASN A 486 -1.89 0.61 -29.31
N MET A 487 -2.49 1.46 -28.48
CA MET A 487 -3.86 1.32 -28.00
C MET A 487 -4.84 2.19 -28.79
N SER A 488 -5.16 1.79 -30.03
CA SER A 488 -6.24 2.43 -30.77
C SER A 488 -7.60 2.13 -30.13
N GLY A 489 -8.46 3.13 -29.99
CA GLY A 489 -9.85 2.96 -29.56
C GLY A 489 -10.07 2.83 -28.04
N LYS A 490 -9.10 3.22 -27.21
CA LYS A 490 -9.30 3.36 -25.77
C LYS A 490 -9.17 4.82 -25.32
N VAL A 491 -9.87 5.15 -24.23
CA VAL A 491 -9.79 6.45 -23.56
C VAL A 491 -8.75 6.40 -22.45
N MET A 492 -7.84 7.36 -22.41
CA MET A 492 -6.90 7.52 -21.31
C MET A 492 -7.44 8.52 -20.30
N VAL A 493 -7.42 8.18 -19.01
CA VAL A 493 -7.80 9.06 -17.91
C VAL A 493 -6.57 9.33 -17.04
N ILE A 494 -6.21 10.60 -16.86
CA ILE A 494 -5.07 11.01 -16.03
C ILE A 494 -5.59 11.83 -14.85
N VAL A 495 -5.39 11.31 -13.64
CA VAL A 495 -5.85 11.93 -12.40
C VAL A 495 -4.70 12.66 -11.73
N SER A 496 -4.84 13.97 -11.60
CA SER A 496 -3.92 14.85 -10.88
C SER A 496 -4.51 15.12 -9.51
N ASN A 497 -4.06 14.35 -8.51
CA ASN A 497 -4.44 14.59 -7.12
C ASN A 497 -3.51 15.61 -6.45
N GLU A 498 -3.78 15.90 -5.17
CA GLU A 498 -3.00 16.85 -4.37
C GLU A 498 -1.53 16.41 -4.18
N LYS A 499 -1.22 15.11 -4.34
CA LYS A 499 0.14 14.55 -4.22
C LYS A 499 0.96 14.72 -5.49
N CYS A 500 0.36 15.18 -6.59
CA CYS A 500 1.05 15.38 -7.85
C CYS A 500 1.86 16.68 -7.83
N CYS A 501 3.17 16.59 -8.07
CA CYS A 501 4.01 17.76 -8.25
C CYS A 501 3.78 18.40 -9.64
N ARG A 502 4.04 19.70 -9.74
CA ARG A 502 3.84 20.48 -10.97
C ARG A 502 4.62 19.92 -12.17
N SER A 503 5.80 19.37 -11.94
CA SER A 503 6.63 18.76 -12.98
C SER A 503 6.01 17.49 -13.57
N ALA A 504 5.47 16.60 -12.73
CA ALA A 504 4.82 15.37 -13.18
C ALA A 504 3.61 15.66 -14.09
N ILE A 505 2.75 16.59 -13.68
CA ILE A 505 1.58 17.02 -14.47
C ILE A 505 2.02 17.61 -15.82
N ARG A 506 3.03 18.49 -15.82
CA ARG A 506 3.56 19.12 -17.04
C ARG A 506 4.17 18.09 -18.00
N ASN A 507 4.94 17.14 -17.47
CA ASN A 507 5.62 16.11 -18.27
C ASN A 507 4.60 15.16 -18.91
N ALA A 508 3.65 14.65 -18.13
CA ALA A 508 2.57 13.80 -18.63
C ALA A 508 1.78 14.52 -19.73
N ARG A 509 1.42 15.79 -19.51
CA ARG A 509 0.72 16.61 -20.52
C ARG A 509 1.54 16.78 -21.80
N HIS A 510 2.80 17.18 -21.67
CA HIS A 510 3.65 17.43 -22.85
C HIS A 510 3.84 16.17 -23.69
N LYS A 511 4.02 15.02 -23.04
CA LYS A 511 4.24 13.75 -23.74
C LYS A 511 2.97 13.22 -24.40
N PHE A 512 1.85 13.23 -23.68
CA PHE A 512 0.63 12.57 -24.14
C PHE A 512 -0.22 13.43 -25.08
N ASN A 513 -0.11 14.76 -25.05
CA ASN A 513 -0.81 15.62 -26.01
C ASN A 513 -0.37 15.40 -27.46
N VAL A 514 0.78 14.77 -27.70
CA VAL A 514 1.27 14.42 -29.04
C VAL A 514 0.57 13.16 -29.59
N LEU A 515 -0.12 12.40 -28.74
CA LEU A 515 -0.83 11.18 -29.12
C LEU A 515 -2.22 11.52 -29.67
N THR A 516 -2.32 11.74 -30.97
CA THR A 516 -3.60 12.04 -31.66
C THR A 516 -4.49 10.82 -31.85
N ASN A 517 -3.94 9.61 -31.67
CA ASN A 517 -4.68 8.36 -31.81
C ASN A 517 -5.42 7.91 -30.54
N VAL A 518 -5.31 8.67 -29.43
CA VAL A 518 -5.89 8.35 -28.12
C VAL A 518 -6.64 9.55 -27.56
N LYS A 519 -7.90 9.36 -27.15
CA LYS A 519 -8.67 10.37 -26.42
C LYS A 519 -8.20 10.43 -24.97
N THR A 520 -7.90 11.62 -24.46
CA THR A 520 -7.36 11.81 -23.10
C THR A 520 -8.28 12.70 -22.26
N ILE A 521 -8.64 12.24 -21.06
CA ILE A 521 -9.37 13.01 -20.05
C ILE A 521 -8.44 13.29 -18.87
N TYR A 522 -8.09 14.55 -18.66
CA TYR A 522 -7.38 15.00 -17.48
C TYR A 522 -8.38 15.34 -16.38
N ILE A 523 -8.10 14.95 -15.15
CA ILE A 523 -8.90 15.28 -13.97
C ILE A 523 -7.99 15.99 -12.97
N ALA A 524 -8.36 17.19 -12.55
CA ALA A 524 -7.56 17.98 -11.64
C ALA A 524 -8.45 18.79 -10.68
N CYS A 525 -7.97 19.04 -9.47
CA CYS A 525 -8.69 19.92 -8.53
C CYS A 525 -8.72 21.37 -9.05
N ASN A 526 -9.75 22.14 -8.69
CA ASN A 526 -9.90 23.55 -9.08
C ASN A 526 -8.64 24.39 -8.79
N VAL A 527 -7.95 24.13 -7.67
CA VAL A 527 -6.71 24.82 -7.27
C VAL A 527 -5.56 24.59 -8.27
N GLN A 528 -5.60 23.48 -9.01
CA GLN A 528 -4.61 23.09 -10.00
C GLN A 528 -4.97 23.54 -11.42
N GLN A 529 -6.09 24.27 -11.60
CA GLN A 529 -6.57 24.71 -12.92
C GLN A 529 -5.51 25.51 -13.69
N GLU A 530 -4.71 26.33 -13.00
CA GLU A 530 -3.64 27.14 -13.59
C GLU A 530 -2.59 26.30 -14.33
N PHE A 531 -2.41 25.03 -13.96
CA PHE A 531 -1.46 24.13 -14.62
C PHE A 531 -1.93 23.66 -16.01
N PHE A 532 -3.21 23.90 -16.35
CA PHE A 532 -3.84 23.48 -17.60
C PHE A 532 -4.28 24.65 -18.50
N ALA A 533 -4.09 25.90 -18.06
CA ALA A 533 -4.73 27.11 -18.60
C ALA A 533 -4.39 27.49 -20.06
N GLU A 534 -3.37 26.88 -20.69
CA GLU A 534 -2.88 27.39 -21.98
C GLU A 534 -3.33 26.60 -23.24
N LYS A 535 -3.91 25.40 -23.16
CA LYS A 535 -4.13 24.55 -24.38
C LYS A 535 -5.29 23.53 -24.40
N ILE A 536 -6.19 23.48 -23.42
CA ILE A 536 -7.33 22.52 -23.45
C ILE A 536 -8.64 23.26 -23.71
N GLU A 537 -9.28 22.98 -24.85
CA GLU A 537 -10.53 23.65 -25.27
C GLU A 537 -11.77 23.06 -24.57
N HIS A 538 -11.80 21.75 -24.32
CA HIS A 538 -12.91 21.09 -23.64
C HIS A 538 -12.68 21.04 -22.13
N ILE A 539 -13.17 22.06 -21.41
CA ILE A 539 -13.14 22.12 -19.95
C ILE A 539 -14.56 21.92 -19.41
N HIS A 540 -14.73 20.94 -18.53
CA HIS A 540 -15.97 20.69 -17.82
C HIS A 540 -15.75 20.75 -16.31
N ARG A 541 -16.68 21.37 -15.58
CA ARG A 541 -16.63 21.44 -14.11
C ARG A 541 -17.59 20.40 -13.55
N ASP A 542 -17.04 19.41 -12.83
CA ASP A 542 -17.86 18.38 -12.23
C ASP A 542 -18.76 18.97 -11.15
N ARG A 543 -20.01 18.49 -11.12
CA ARG A 543 -21.02 18.85 -10.12
C ARG A 543 -21.92 17.67 -9.85
N PHE A 544 -22.20 17.45 -8.58
CA PHE A 544 -23.07 16.39 -8.09
C PHE A 544 -23.62 16.68 -6.71
N GLU A 545 -24.74 16.03 -6.43
CA GLU A 545 -25.43 16.07 -5.16
C GLU A 545 -25.57 14.64 -4.61
N LEU A 546 -25.91 14.50 -3.33
CA LEU A 546 -26.14 13.19 -2.74
C LEU A 546 -27.27 12.43 -3.45
N GLY A 547 -28.28 13.17 -3.94
CA GLY A 547 -29.43 12.62 -4.68
C GLY A 547 -29.06 11.97 -6.01
N ASP A 548 -27.90 12.28 -6.58
CA ASP A 548 -27.42 11.67 -7.82
C ASP A 548 -26.91 10.23 -7.61
N MET A 549 -26.60 9.86 -6.37
CA MET A 549 -26.11 8.54 -5.99
C MET A 549 -27.26 7.53 -5.90
N SER A 550 -27.00 6.26 -6.22
CA SER A 550 -27.99 5.19 -6.01
C SER A 550 -28.36 5.04 -4.54
N ARG A 551 -29.57 4.55 -4.25
CA ARG A 551 -30.02 4.34 -2.86
C ARG A 551 -29.04 3.49 -2.04
N GLN A 552 -28.51 2.42 -2.64
CA GLN A 552 -27.51 1.56 -2.00
C GLN A 552 -26.21 2.33 -1.69
N SER A 553 -25.77 3.22 -2.59
CA SER A 553 -24.57 4.03 -2.40
C SER A 553 -24.76 5.10 -1.34
N ARG A 554 -25.94 5.72 -1.26
CA ARG A 554 -26.30 6.66 -0.19
C ARG A 554 -26.31 5.97 1.18
N GLN A 555 -26.96 4.81 1.29
CA GLN A 555 -26.95 4.01 2.52
C GLN A 555 -25.54 3.62 2.94
N LYS A 556 -24.71 3.16 1.99
CA LYS A 556 -23.30 2.85 2.24
C LYS A 556 -22.49 4.06 2.71
N LEU A 557 -22.79 5.26 2.21
CA LEU A 557 -22.14 6.50 2.67
C LEU A 557 -22.59 6.87 4.09
N LEU A 558 -23.88 6.72 4.40
CA LEU A 558 -24.44 6.99 5.73
C LEU A 558 -23.97 5.97 6.79
N GLU A 559 -23.61 4.74 6.41
CA GLU A 559 -22.99 3.78 7.33
C GLU A 559 -21.52 4.10 7.67
N LYS A 560 -20.90 5.10 7.02
CA LYS A 560 -19.53 5.51 7.36
C LYS A 560 -19.46 6.05 8.79
N LYS A 561 -18.36 5.75 9.47
CA LYS A 561 -18.06 6.24 10.81
C LYS A 561 -17.27 7.55 10.74
N ILE A 562 -17.71 8.53 11.51
CA ILE A 562 -16.99 9.79 11.76
C ILE A 562 -16.60 9.89 13.23
N ILE A 563 -15.68 10.79 13.55
CA ILE A 563 -15.29 11.08 14.94
C ILE A 563 -16.04 12.32 15.43
N LEU A 564 -16.98 12.14 16.36
CA LEU A 564 -17.77 13.18 17.01
C LEU A 564 -17.42 13.23 18.50
N GLN A 565 -16.84 14.34 18.97
CA GLN A 565 -16.42 14.52 20.37
C GLN A 565 -15.58 13.34 20.89
N GLN A 566 -14.55 12.96 20.12
CA GLN A 566 -13.65 11.82 20.41
C GLN A 566 -14.30 10.43 20.34
N ARG A 567 -15.54 10.31 19.87
CA ARG A 567 -16.27 9.05 19.74
C ARG A 567 -16.50 8.68 18.28
N SER A 568 -16.44 7.40 17.97
CA SER A 568 -16.76 6.88 16.63
C SER A 568 -18.27 6.65 16.50
N VAL A 569 -18.90 7.37 15.57
CA VAL A 569 -20.35 7.36 15.37
C VAL A 569 -20.66 7.17 13.90
N ARG A 570 -21.69 6.39 13.55
CA ARG A 570 -22.12 6.25 12.16
C ARG A 570 -22.90 7.48 11.73
N LEU A 571 -22.71 7.91 10.49
CA LEU A 571 -23.40 9.10 9.98
C LEU A 571 -24.92 8.93 9.96
N HIS A 572 -25.42 7.72 9.72
CA HIS A 572 -26.84 7.35 9.80
C HIS A 572 -27.44 7.57 11.19
N ASP A 573 -26.66 7.42 12.25
CA ASP A 573 -27.13 7.68 13.62
C ASP A 573 -27.30 9.20 13.87
N LEU A 574 -26.69 10.05 13.03
CA LEU A 574 -26.73 11.51 13.13
C LEU A 574 -27.68 12.16 12.11
N LEU A 575 -27.78 11.61 10.89
CA LEU A 575 -28.57 12.13 9.78
C LEU A 575 -29.44 11.02 9.18
N SER A 576 -30.75 11.24 9.09
CA SER A 576 -31.61 10.39 8.26
C SER A 576 -31.29 10.60 6.78
N GLU A 577 -31.73 9.67 5.91
CA GLU A 577 -31.48 9.80 4.47
C GLU A 577 -32.09 11.08 3.89
N GLU A 578 -33.31 11.45 4.32
CA GLU A 578 -34.00 12.67 3.86
C GLU A 578 -33.23 13.93 4.28
N ILE A 579 -32.81 13.99 5.54
CA ILE A 579 -32.05 15.13 6.07
C ILE A 579 -30.67 15.21 5.43
N ALA A 580 -30.02 14.07 5.18
CA ALA A 580 -28.72 14.03 4.53
C ALA A 580 -28.76 14.60 3.11
N LEU A 581 -29.86 14.37 2.37
CA LEU A 581 -30.07 14.94 1.04
C LEU A 581 -30.15 16.48 1.07
N GLU A 582 -30.70 17.05 2.13
CA GLU A 582 -30.82 18.50 2.29
C GLU A 582 -29.54 19.15 2.84
N LEU A 583 -28.82 18.45 3.72
CA LEU A 583 -27.71 19.03 4.49
C LEU A 583 -26.31 18.71 3.96
N LEU A 584 -26.10 17.59 3.28
CA LEU A 584 -24.78 17.20 2.77
C LEU A 584 -24.54 17.79 1.39
N ASP A 585 -23.72 18.82 1.34
CA ASP A 585 -23.19 19.35 0.09
C ASP A 585 -22.04 18.49 -0.47
N MET A 586 -21.63 18.82 -1.69
CA MET A 586 -20.59 18.12 -2.44
C MET A 586 -19.22 18.08 -1.74
N GLU A 587 -18.88 19.07 -0.92
CA GLU A 587 -17.62 19.08 -0.16
C GLU A 587 -17.63 17.93 0.84
N PHE A 588 -18.71 17.85 1.62
CA PHE A 588 -18.86 16.83 2.65
C PHE A 588 -18.97 15.44 2.05
N ILE A 589 -19.71 15.30 0.94
CA ILE A 589 -19.79 14.02 0.23
C ILE A 589 -18.38 13.60 -0.24
N SER A 590 -17.59 14.53 -0.78
CA SER A 590 -16.22 14.26 -1.24
C SER A 590 -15.30 13.84 -0.09
N GLN A 591 -15.30 14.59 1.03
CA GLN A 591 -14.54 14.26 2.23
C GLN A 591 -14.95 12.89 2.82
N LEU A 592 -16.26 12.61 2.86
CA LEU A 592 -16.80 11.34 3.32
C LEU A 592 -16.34 10.21 2.41
N LEU A 593 -16.46 10.33 1.08
CA LEU A 593 -16.01 9.31 0.13
C LEU A 593 -14.52 9.00 0.29
N MET A 594 -13.70 10.02 0.50
CA MET A 594 -12.25 9.90 0.64
C MET A 594 -11.76 9.53 2.05
N ASN A 595 -12.65 9.42 3.03
CA ASN A 595 -12.31 9.22 4.45
C ASN A 595 -11.41 10.34 5.01
N GLN A 596 -11.64 11.58 4.61
CA GLN A 596 -10.88 12.77 4.97
C GLN A 596 -11.69 13.73 5.86
N VAL A 597 -12.63 13.21 6.65
CA VAL A 597 -13.42 14.04 7.57
C VAL A 597 -12.62 14.27 8.86
N ASP A 598 -12.31 15.53 9.15
CA ASP A 598 -11.63 15.91 10.38
C ASP A 598 -12.47 15.57 11.63
N PRO A 599 -11.82 15.20 12.75
CA PRO A 599 -12.51 15.00 14.02
C PRO A 599 -13.33 16.23 14.43
N ILE A 600 -14.62 16.04 14.67
CA ILE A 600 -15.51 17.11 15.10
C ILE A 600 -15.34 17.26 16.61
N VAL A 601 -14.57 18.27 17.01
CA VAL A 601 -14.33 18.62 18.41
C VAL A 601 -15.07 19.91 18.74
N TYR A 602 -15.65 19.95 19.93
CA TYR A 602 -16.28 21.14 20.47
C TYR A 602 -15.38 21.71 21.58
N SER A 603 -15.17 23.02 21.56
CA SER A 603 -14.25 23.72 22.46
C SER A 603 -14.73 23.60 23.92
N PHE A 604 -14.10 22.71 24.68
CA PHE A 604 -14.16 22.75 26.14
C PHE A 604 -12.91 23.50 26.62
N LYS A 605 -13.03 24.75 27.07
CA LYS A 605 -11.92 25.53 27.68
C LYS A 605 -11.49 24.97 29.05
N TYR A 606 -11.47 23.65 29.23
CA TYR A 606 -11.01 23.00 30.45
C TYR A 606 -10.43 21.62 30.13
N GLN A 607 -9.18 21.36 30.54
CA GLN A 607 -8.61 20.02 30.50
C GLN A 607 -9.20 19.19 31.64
N CYS A 608 -9.82 18.05 31.32
CA CYS A 608 -10.24 17.07 32.30
C CYS A 608 -8.98 16.53 33.03
N GLN A 609 -8.77 16.95 34.28
CA GLN A 609 -7.66 16.49 35.12
C GLN A 609 -8.14 15.54 36.23
N LEU A 610 -9.27 14.86 36.05
CA LEU A 610 -9.71 13.84 37.01
C LEU A 610 -9.07 12.49 36.71
N LYS A 611 -7.73 12.40 36.78
CA LYS A 611 -7.03 11.10 36.79
C LYS A 611 -7.26 10.44 38.15
N GLY A 612 -8.30 9.59 38.25
CA GLY A 612 -8.46 8.60 39.33
C GLY A 612 -8.99 9.10 40.68
N GLN A 613 -9.52 10.33 40.76
CA GLN A 613 -9.91 10.96 42.04
C GLN A 613 -11.42 11.21 42.19
N TYR A 614 -12.26 10.70 41.28
CA TYR A 614 -13.72 10.79 41.39
C TYR A 614 -14.30 9.66 42.27
N PHE A 615 -15.35 9.98 43.02
CA PHE A 615 -16.07 9.03 43.87
C PHE A 615 -17.56 9.12 43.58
N SER A 616 -18.19 7.96 43.46
CA SER A 616 -19.63 7.85 43.23
C SER A 616 -20.40 8.66 44.26
N ARG A 617 -21.31 9.49 43.78
CA ARG A 617 -22.10 10.41 44.59
C ARG A 617 -23.48 9.85 44.85
N THR A 618 -23.95 10.09 46.07
CA THR A 618 -25.36 9.96 46.42
C THR A 618 -26.03 11.33 46.28
N LEU A 619 -27.23 11.36 45.73
CA LEU A 619 -28.00 12.57 45.49
C LEU A 619 -29.36 12.48 46.19
N VAL A 620 -30.01 13.63 46.38
CA VAL A 620 -31.36 13.73 46.89
C VAL A 620 -32.23 14.54 45.93
N SER A 621 -33.43 14.04 45.68
CA SER A 621 -34.45 14.64 44.81
C SER A 621 -35.81 14.53 45.51
N GLU A 622 -36.44 15.65 45.85
CA GLU A 622 -37.70 15.70 46.62
C GLU A 622 -37.76 14.72 47.80
N ARG A 623 -36.69 14.67 48.59
CA ARG A 623 -36.50 13.81 49.78
C ARG A 623 -36.24 12.32 49.50
N ASN A 624 -36.19 11.89 48.25
CA ASN A 624 -35.74 10.55 47.89
C ASN A 624 -34.22 10.55 47.66
N VAL A 625 -33.53 9.60 48.29
CA VAL A 625 -32.09 9.36 48.09
C VAL A 625 -31.92 8.49 46.85
N ILE A 626 -31.08 8.95 45.91
CA ILE A 626 -30.78 8.27 44.65
C ILE A 626 -29.26 8.16 44.48
N ASP A 627 -28.80 7.08 43.84
CA ASP A 627 -27.43 6.94 43.38
C ASP A 627 -27.25 7.62 42.00
N GLU A 628 -26.06 7.51 41.42
CA GLU A 628 -25.78 8.06 40.10
C GLU A 628 -26.60 7.39 38.98
N ASN A 629 -26.93 6.10 39.10
CA ASN A 629 -27.80 5.43 38.13
C ASN A 629 -29.23 5.95 38.21
N GLY A 630 -29.74 6.18 39.42
CA GLY A 630 -31.02 6.83 39.66
C GLY A 630 -31.02 8.27 39.13
N PHE A 631 -29.90 8.99 39.19
CA PHE A 631 -29.76 10.29 38.55
C PHE A 631 -29.86 10.21 37.02
N ASP A 632 -29.26 9.20 36.40
CA ASP A 632 -29.33 9.01 34.94
C ASP A 632 -30.77 8.74 34.49
N GLN A 633 -31.50 7.92 35.24
CA GLN A 633 -32.93 7.66 35.02
C GLN A 633 -33.77 8.93 35.20
N LEU A 634 -33.47 9.72 36.24
CA LEU A 634 -34.13 11.01 36.46
C LEU A 634 -33.90 11.95 35.29
N LEU A 635 -32.66 12.06 34.79
CA LEU A 635 -32.37 12.90 33.63
C LEU A 635 -33.09 12.38 32.38
N ALA A 636 -33.18 11.07 32.16
CA ALA A 636 -33.88 10.51 31.01
C ALA A 636 -35.37 10.92 30.95
N ILE A 637 -36.01 11.12 32.10
CA ILE A 637 -37.44 11.47 32.21
C ILE A 637 -37.66 12.99 32.23
N ASN A 638 -36.67 13.78 32.65
CA ASN A 638 -36.82 15.23 32.86
C ASN A 638 -36.04 16.05 31.82
N LYS A 639 -36.73 16.92 31.07
CA LYS A 639 -36.09 17.84 30.11
C LYS A 639 -35.17 18.86 30.76
N ALA A 640 -35.42 19.25 32.01
CA ALA A 640 -34.61 20.22 32.75
C ALA A 640 -34.32 19.72 34.16
N VAL A 641 -33.06 19.85 34.59
CA VAL A 641 -32.60 19.48 35.94
C VAL A 641 -31.75 20.62 36.51
N ILE A 642 -31.99 20.99 37.77
CA ILE A 642 -31.19 21.97 38.49
C ILE A 642 -30.40 21.23 39.57
N LEU A 643 -29.06 21.23 39.44
CA LEU A 643 -28.15 20.70 40.43
C LEU A 643 -27.78 21.81 41.42
N SER A 644 -28.46 21.84 42.56
CA SER A 644 -28.35 22.88 43.58
C SER A 644 -27.58 22.37 44.78
N ASN A 645 -26.39 22.91 45.05
CA ASN A 645 -25.63 22.58 46.26
C ASN A 645 -24.79 23.74 46.77
N VAL A 646 -24.49 23.72 48.06
CA VAL A 646 -23.50 24.62 48.67
C VAL A 646 -22.12 24.46 48.00
N PRO A 647 -21.23 25.46 48.13
CA PRO A 647 -19.88 25.39 47.62
C PRO A 647 -19.11 24.16 48.12
N GLY A 648 -18.14 23.66 47.35
CA GLY A 648 -17.28 22.55 47.77
C GLY A 648 -17.87 21.13 47.68
N MET A 649 -19.18 21.00 47.41
CA MET A 649 -19.86 19.69 47.27
C MET A 649 -19.47 18.89 46.00
N GLY A 650 -18.69 19.47 45.08
CA GLY A 650 -18.20 18.76 43.89
C GLY A 650 -19.11 18.79 42.66
N LYS A 651 -19.99 19.81 42.51
CA LYS A 651 -20.88 19.94 41.33
C LYS A 651 -20.14 19.88 39.99
N THR A 652 -19.10 20.68 39.81
CA THR A 652 -18.28 20.70 38.59
C THR A 652 -17.61 19.34 38.33
N THR A 653 -17.08 18.71 39.38
CA THR A 653 -16.45 17.38 39.31
C THR A 653 -17.47 16.31 38.91
N PHE A 654 -18.68 16.36 39.47
CA PHE A 654 -19.80 15.50 39.09
C PHE A 654 -20.17 15.67 37.63
N LEU A 655 -20.31 16.91 37.14
CA LEU A 655 -20.61 17.18 35.72
C LEU A 655 -19.53 16.64 34.77
N GLN A 656 -18.26 16.72 35.16
CA GLN A 656 -17.15 16.18 34.35
C GLN A 656 -17.24 14.66 34.24
N ASN A 657 -17.34 13.95 35.36
CA ASN A 657 -17.55 12.49 35.34
C ASN A 657 -18.84 12.10 34.61
N PHE A 658 -19.89 12.93 34.75
CA PHE A 658 -21.17 12.70 34.09
C PHE A 658 -21.06 12.79 32.57
N ILE A 659 -20.24 13.71 32.03
CA ILE A 659 -19.98 13.78 30.59
C ILE A 659 -19.33 12.48 30.08
N ASP A 660 -18.37 11.92 30.80
CA ASP A 660 -17.72 10.66 30.42
C ASP A 660 -18.73 9.49 30.39
N ARG A 661 -19.66 9.47 31.37
CA ARG A 661 -20.78 8.51 31.39
C ARG A 661 -21.73 8.72 30.21
N LEU A 662 -22.11 9.97 29.91
CA LEU A 662 -22.95 10.29 28.76
C LEU A 662 -22.26 9.98 27.42
N PHE A 663 -20.96 10.20 27.32
CA PHE A 663 -20.18 9.85 26.13
C PHE A 663 -20.26 8.35 25.83
N SER A 664 -20.25 7.53 26.87
CA SER A 664 -20.38 6.08 26.79
C SER A 664 -21.82 5.64 26.48
N ALA A 665 -22.82 6.24 27.14
CA ALA A 665 -24.22 5.84 27.02
C ALA A 665 -24.91 6.37 25.75
N LEU A 666 -24.50 7.53 25.24
CA LEU A 666 -25.18 8.28 24.18
C LEU A 666 -24.17 8.76 23.10
N PRO A 667 -23.54 7.84 22.36
CA PRO A 667 -22.46 8.16 21.42
C PRO A 667 -22.89 9.10 20.29
N ASP A 668 -24.15 9.04 19.87
CA ASP A 668 -24.76 9.83 18.79
C ASP A 668 -25.32 11.19 19.24
N HIS A 669 -25.20 11.53 20.52
CA HIS A 669 -25.68 12.80 21.06
C HIS A 669 -24.60 13.88 21.05
N VAL A 670 -25.01 15.12 20.79
CA VAL A 670 -24.14 16.28 20.94
C VAL A 670 -24.22 16.78 22.38
N ILE A 671 -23.11 16.75 23.09
CA ILE A 671 -23.04 17.13 24.51
C ILE A 671 -22.25 18.42 24.67
N CYS A 672 -22.88 19.44 25.24
CA CYS A 672 -22.28 20.76 25.43
C CYS A 672 -22.12 21.06 26.92
N LEU A 673 -20.91 21.41 27.38
CA LEU A 673 -20.65 21.89 28.74
C LEU A 673 -20.28 23.38 28.69
N MET A 674 -21.09 24.19 29.36
CA MET A 674 -20.99 25.64 29.41
C MET A 674 -20.57 26.06 30.81
N HIS A 675 -19.29 26.33 31.01
CA HIS A 675 -18.82 26.98 32.24
C HIS A 675 -19.04 28.48 32.12
N LEU A 676 -20.15 29.00 32.67
CA LEU A 676 -20.59 30.38 32.45
C LEU A 676 -19.54 31.44 32.83
N LYS A 677 -18.62 31.10 33.74
CA LYS A 677 -17.45 31.94 34.10
C LYS A 677 -16.55 32.32 32.92
N PHE A 678 -16.54 31.56 31.83
CA PHE A 678 -15.69 31.79 30.66
C PHE A 678 -16.44 32.42 29.46
N TYR A 679 -17.73 32.73 29.64
CA TYR A 679 -18.60 33.24 28.58
C TYR A 679 -19.07 34.67 28.84
N THR A 680 -18.42 35.43 29.73
CA THR A 680 -18.84 36.79 30.10
C THR A 680 -18.97 37.73 28.89
N GLU A 681 -18.00 37.73 27.97
CA GLU A 681 -18.03 38.54 26.73
C GLU A 681 -19.20 38.12 25.83
N THR A 682 -19.39 36.81 25.64
CA THR A 682 -20.53 36.26 24.88
C THR A 682 -21.87 36.63 25.51
N LEU A 683 -21.98 36.56 26.83
CA LEU A 683 -23.20 36.92 27.56
C LEU A 683 -23.47 38.43 27.46
N GLU A 684 -22.44 39.26 27.41
CA GLU A 684 -22.55 40.70 27.18
C GLU A 684 -23.09 40.99 25.77
N GLU A 685 -22.55 40.35 24.72
CA GLU A 685 -23.08 40.46 23.35
C GLU A 685 -24.57 40.10 23.28
N ILE A 686 -24.97 38.98 23.89
CA ILE A 686 -26.37 38.53 23.93
C ILE A 686 -27.25 39.54 24.70
N THR A 687 -26.73 40.12 25.78
CA THR A 687 -27.45 41.12 26.57
C THR A 687 -27.65 42.42 25.78
N ASN A 688 -26.63 42.83 25.01
CA ASN A 688 -26.65 44.04 24.18
C ASN A 688 -27.58 43.93 22.97
N LEU A 689 -27.85 42.72 22.47
CA LEU A 689 -28.81 42.46 21.40
C LEU A 689 -30.29 42.53 21.84
N ASN A 690 -30.58 43.16 22.98
CA ASN A 690 -31.86 43.10 23.69
C ASN A 690 -32.31 41.64 23.91
N ALA A 691 -31.80 41.01 24.98
CA ALA A 691 -32.18 39.65 25.39
C ALA A 691 -33.70 39.37 25.51
N ARG A 692 -34.55 40.41 25.47
CA ARG A 692 -36.02 40.29 25.44
C ARG A 692 -36.62 40.03 24.05
N THR A 693 -35.91 40.33 22.96
CA THR A 693 -36.40 40.28 21.57
C THR A 693 -35.62 39.32 20.67
N ILE A 694 -34.73 38.50 21.22
CA ILE A 694 -33.96 37.51 20.45
C ILE A 694 -34.91 36.55 19.73
N SER A 695 -34.80 36.49 18.40
CA SER A 695 -35.50 35.51 17.60
C SER A 695 -34.87 34.12 17.77
N VAL A 696 -35.64 33.07 17.47
CA VAL A 696 -35.14 31.69 17.47
C VAL A 696 -33.95 31.53 16.52
N ASP A 697 -33.99 32.15 15.34
CA ASP A 697 -32.90 32.02 14.35
C ASP A 697 -31.62 32.74 14.82
N ASP A 698 -31.76 33.90 15.45
CA ASP A 698 -30.62 34.61 16.05
C ASP A 698 -30.02 33.81 17.21
N ALA A 699 -30.87 33.16 18.02
CA ALA A 699 -30.43 32.28 19.10
C ALA A 699 -29.67 31.06 18.58
N ILE A 700 -30.14 30.40 17.50
CA ILE A 700 -29.44 29.27 16.87
C ILE A 700 -28.13 29.71 16.23
N ARG A 701 -28.13 30.85 15.55
CA ARG A 701 -26.95 31.41 14.91
C ARG A 701 -25.90 31.80 15.95
N HIS A 702 -26.32 32.45 17.03
CA HIS A 702 -25.44 32.82 18.14
C HIS A 702 -24.97 31.58 18.89
N ALA A 703 -25.83 30.59 19.11
CA ALA A 703 -25.44 29.32 19.70
C ALA A 703 -24.36 28.62 18.86
N THR A 704 -24.61 28.49 17.55
CA THR A 704 -23.64 27.91 16.60
C THR A 704 -22.33 28.69 16.59
N LYS A 705 -22.37 30.03 16.56
CA LYS A 705 -21.18 30.88 16.53
C LYS A 705 -20.39 30.84 17.84
N CYS A 706 -21.07 30.96 18.98
CA CYS A 706 -20.44 31.14 20.29
C CYS A 706 -20.02 29.81 20.93
N PHE A 707 -20.82 28.77 20.78
CA PHE A 707 -20.52 27.46 21.38
C PHE A 707 -19.61 26.60 20.49
N PHE A 708 -19.42 26.96 19.21
CA PHE A 708 -18.67 26.17 18.23
C PHE A 708 -17.63 26.96 17.42
N ALA A 709 -17.16 28.10 17.94
CA ALA A 709 -16.02 28.83 17.38
C ALA A 709 -14.77 27.93 17.38
N GLY A 710 -14.53 27.22 16.28
CA GLY A 710 -13.42 26.27 16.10
C GLY A 710 -13.80 24.90 15.56
N SER A 711 -15.09 24.56 15.40
CA SER A 711 -15.50 23.30 14.76
C SER A 711 -15.51 23.39 13.22
N SER A 712 -15.33 22.26 12.55
CA SER A 712 -15.43 22.18 11.09
C SER A 712 -16.83 22.57 10.60
N ARG A 713 -16.96 22.99 9.33
CA ARG A 713 -18.26 23.35 8.74
C ARG A 713 -19.27 22.21 8.86
N LEU A 714 -18.83 20.97 8.67
CA LEU A 714 -19.66 19.77 8.87
C LEU A 714 -20.13 19.65 10.33
N GLY A 715 -19.26 19.94 11.30
CA GLY A 715 -19.63 19.98 12.72
C GLY A 715 -20.74 21.00 13.02
N GLN A 716 -20.70 22.18 12.40
CA GLN A 716 -21.76 23.20 12.54
C GLN A 716 -23.09 22.72 11.95
N VAL A 717 -23.06 22.05 10.79
CA VAL A 717 -24.26 21.46 10.16
C VAL A 717 -24.86 20.36 11.02
N LEU A 718 -24.04 19.44 11.54
CA LEU A 718 -24.48 18.36 12.42
C LEU A 718 -25.04 18.89 13.75
N PHE A 719 -24.45 19.94 14.31
CA PHE A 719 -24.98 20.61 15.50
C PHE A 719 -26.35 21.23 15.25
N ARG A 720 -26.50 21.99 14.15
CA ARG A 720 -27.79 22.58 13.78
C ARG A 720 -28.86 21.50 13.58
N ASN A 721 -28.49 20.38 12.97
CA ASN A 721 -29.37 19.23 12.83
C ASN A 721 -29.77 18.61 14.19
N ALA A 722 -28.84 18.54 15.14
CA ALA A 722 -29.11 18.07 16.49
C ALA A 722 -30.16 18.93 17.21
N ILE A 723 -30.09 20.25 17.02
CA ILE A 723 -31.03 21.23 17.58
C ILE A 723 -32.41 21.15 16.91
N LEU A 724 -32.46 21.16 15.58
CA LEU A 724 -33.71 21.43 14.85
C LEU A 724 -34.50 20.16 14.55
N ASN A 725 -33.80 19.05 14.28
CA ASN A 725 -34.42 17.87 13.70
C ASN A 725 -34.43 16.69 14.67
N THR A 726 -33.27 16.32 15.25
CA THR A 726 -33.13 15.03 15.94
C THR A 726 -33.45 15.06 17.43
N GLY A 727 -33.33 16.22 18.09
CA GLY A 727 -33.53 16.27 19.54
C GLY A 727 -32.34 15.77 20.37
N LYS A 728 -31.22 15.43 19.74
CA LYS A 728 -30.08 14.74 20.39
C LYS A 728 -29.07 15.68 21.04
N LEU A 729 -29.50 16.89 21.41
CA LEU A 729 -28.67 17.86 22.12
C LEU A 729 -28.83 17.74 23.64
N ILE A 730 -27.70 17.68 24.35
CA ILE A 730 -27.64 17.79 25.81
C ILE A 730 -26.81 19.02 26.16
N VAL A 731 -27.36 19.90 26.99
CA VAL A 731 -26.69 21.12 27.45
C VAL A 731 -26.49 21.04 28.96
N LEU A 732 -25.23 21.13 29.39
CA LEU A 732 -24.81 21.19 30.78
C LEU A 732 -24.28 22.60 31.04
N VAL A 733 -24.81 23.28 32.04
CA VAL A 733 -24.46 24.65 32.39
C VAL A 733 -23.90 24.66 33.80
N ASP A 734 -22.66 25.10 33.96
CA ASP A 734 -21.96 25.13 35.25
C ASP A 734 -21.68 26.56 35.70
N GLY A 735 -21.96 26.84 36.97
CA GLY A 735 -21.67 28.12 37.62
C GLY A 735 -22.65 29.25 37.29
N TYR A 736 -23.96 28.98 37.29
CA TYR A 736 -24.98 30.04 37.13
C TYR A 736 -24.88 31.13 38.21
N ASP A 737 -24.52 30.74 39.42
CA ASP A 737 -24.24 31.64 40.54
C ASP A 737 -23.07 32.59 40.28
N SER A 738 -22.12 32.20 39.42
CA SER A 738 -20.92 33.00 39.09
C SER A 738 -21.17 34.08 38.03
N VAL A 739 -22.41 34.18 37.50
CA VAL A 739 -22.76 35.18 36.49
C VAL A 739 -23.15 36.50 37.13
N ILE A 740 -22.57 37.59 36.63
CA ILE A 740 -22.93 38.96 37.05
C ILE A 740 -24.44 39.17 36.84
N ASN A 741 -25.12 39.77 37.81
CA ASN A 741 -26.60 39.85 37.83
C ASN A 741 -27.20 40.44 36.53
N ARG A 742 -26.52 41.42 35.91
CA ARG A 742 -26.92 42.02 34.63
C ARG A 742 -27.03 41.00 33.49
N TYR A 743 -26.22 39.95 33.50
CA TYR A 743 -26.14 38.93 32.44
C TYR A 743 -26.97 37.67 32.73
N LYS A 744 -27.47 37.51 33.96
CA LYS A 744 -28.34 36.38 34.32
C LYS A 744 -29.61 36.32 33.49
N ILE A 745 -30.12 37.46 33.01
CA ILE A 745 -31.31 37.52 32.13
C ILE A 745 -31.07 36.80 30.80
N SER A 746 -29.86 36.88 30.26
CA SER A 746 -29.47 36.26 28.99
C SER A 746 -29.39 34.74 29.13
N VAL A 747 -28.84 34.24 30.24
CA VAL A 747 -28.81 32.79 30.54
C VAL A 747 -30.22 32.23 30.73
N LYS A 748 -31.10 32.97 31.43
CA LYS A 748 -32.51 32.60 31.60
C LYS A 748 -33.22 32.50 30.24
N LYS A 749 -33.11 33.55 29.42
CA LYS A 749 -33.76 33.56 28.11
C LYS A 749 -33.24 32.43 27.22
N ALA A 750 -31.93 32.20 27.19
CA ALA A 750 -31.36 31.08 26.44
C ALA A 750 -31.89 29.72 26.94
N SER A 751 -31.97 29.54 28.26
CA SER A 751 -32.52 28.32 28.88
C SER A 751 -34.00 28.10 28.54
N GLU A 752 -34.81 29.17 28.52
CA GLU A 752 -36.20 29.12 28.06
C GLU A 752 -36.28 28.74 26.58
N LEU A 753 -35.48 29.38 25.72
CA LEU A 753 -35.48 29.13 24.28
C LEU A 753 -35.07 27.70 23.96
N PHE A 754 -34.09 27.14 24.65
CA PHE A 754 -33.68 25.73 24.47
C PHE A 754 -34.81 24.73 24.78
N LEU A 755 -35.78 25.12 25.59
CA LEU A 755 -36.91 24.29 25.99
C LEU A 755 -38.19 24.56 25.18
N GLN A 756 -38.18 25.58 24.30
CA GLN A 756 -39.30 25.97 23.45
C GLN A 756 -39.14 25.46 22.01
N TYR A 757 -40.26 25.16 21.35
CA TYR A 757 -40.24 24.86 19.92
C TYR A 757 -39.76 26.09 19.12
N PRO A 758 -38.88 25.93 18.10
CA PRO A 758 -38.45 24.70 17.44
C PRO A 758 -37.16 24.05 17.99
N PHE A 759 -36.60 24.51 19.11
CA PHE A 759 -35.47 23.82 19.73
C PHE A 759 -35.90 22.44 20.23
N ARG A 760 -35.30 21.40 19.64
CA ARG A 760 -35.41 20.02 20.10
C ARG A 760 -34.16 19.71 20.89
N MET A 761 -34.26 19.87 22.20
CA MET A 761 -33.20 19.51 23.14
C MET A 761 -33.68 18.33 23.99
N ARG A 762 -32.78 17.38 24.24
CA ARG A 762 -33.04 16.24 25.10
C ARG A 762 -33.08 16.67 26.56
N ASN A 763 -32.00 17.31 27.01
CA ASN A 763 -31.80 17.67 28.41
C ASN A 763 -31.04 18.99 28.59
N LEU A 764 -31.47 19.79 29.55
CA LEU A 764 -30.74 20.92 30.12
C LEU A 764 -30.45 20.66 31.60
N LEU A 765 -29.19 20.70 31.98
CA LEU A 765 -28.76 20.60 33.37
C LEU A 765 -28.09 21.91 33.77
N ILE A 766 -28.60 22.59 34.80
CA ILE A 766 -27.98 23.81 35.33
C ILE A 766 -27.47 23.57 36.75
N ALA A 767 -26.16 23.70 36.96
CA ALA A 767 -25.54 23.65 38.28
C ALA A 767 -25.45 25.05 38.89
N THR A 768 -25.92 25.17 40.13
CA THR A 768 -26.01 26.45 40.85
C THR A 768 -25.91 26.28 42.37
N ARG A 769 -26.01 27.39 43.10
CA ARG A 769 -26.12 27.44 44.56
C ARG A 769 -27.57 27.62 45.02
N PRO A 770 -27.92 27.21 46.26
CA PRO A 770 -29.31 27.21 46.75
C PRO A 770 -30.07 28.54 46.61
N HIS A 771 -29.42 29.69 46.86
CA HIS A 771 -30.08 31.00 46.74
C HIS A 771 -30.52 31.36 45.32
N GLU A 772 -29.92 30.79 44.29
CA GLU A 772 -30.31 31.01 42.89
C GLU A 772 -31.36 29.99 42.41
N THR A 773 -31.59 28.92 43.19
CA THR A 773 -32.46 27.82 42.81
C THR A 773 -33.91 28.25 42.70
N GLU A 774 -34.40 29.10 43.60
CA GLU A 774 -35.77 29.62 43.51
C GLU A 774 -35.96 30.48 42.27
N HIS A 775 -34.97 31.32 41.95
CA HIS A 775 -35.01 32.13 40.74
C HIS A 775 -35.06 31.23 39.49
N LEU A 776 -34.21 30.21 39.41
CA LEU A 776 -34.22 29.29 38.27
C LEU A 776 -35.51 28.47 38.22
N ARG A 777 -36.07 28.05 39.36
CA ARG A 777 -37.34 27.34 39.43
C ARG A 777 -38.52 28.19 38.95
N ALA A 778 -38.50 29.49 39.25
CA ALA A 778 -39.50 30.42 38.72
C ALA A 778 -39.40 30.59 37.19
N THR A 779 -38.19 30.49 36.64
CA THR A 779 -37.95 30.55 35.18
C THR A 779 -38.24 29.22 34.48
N LEU A 780 -37.94 28.11 35.15
CA LEU A 780 -38.03 26.74 34.66
C LEU A 780 -38.89 25.90 35.62
N PRO A 781 -40.22 26.11 35.66
CA PRO A 781 -41.11 25.42 36.61
C PRO A 781 -41.13 23.90 36.43
N GLN A 782 -40.82 23.41 35.24
CA GLN A 782 -40.70 21.98 34.92
C GLN A 782 -39.36 21.36 35.34
N ALA A 783 -38.42 22.15 35.87
CA ALA A 783 -37.09 21.65 36.20
C ALA A 783 -37.08 20.88 37.52
N ARG A 784 -36.51 19.68 37.49
CA ARG A 784 -36.33 18.87 38.70
C ARG A 784 -35.13 19.34 39.49
N VAL A 785 -35.29 19.61 40.78
CA VAL A 785 -34.18 20.04 41.65
C VAL A 785 -33.54 18.82 42.32
N VAL A 786 -32.22 18.73 42.19
CA VAL A 786 -31.41 17.66 42.75
C VAL A 786 -30.24 18.26 43.52
N SER A 787 -29.85 17.61 44.61
CA SER A 787 -28.70 18.02 45.42
C SER A 787 -27.81 16.82 45.72
N LEU A 788 -26.49 16.98 45.61
CA LEU A 788 -25.49 16.03 46.12
C LEU A 788 -25.60 15.93 47.65
N LEU A 789 -25.57 14.71 48.18
CA LEU A 789 -25.35 14.48 49.60
C LEU A 789 -23.86 14.56 49.92
N PRO A 790 -23.48 14.92 51.15
CA PRO A 790 -22.10 14.80 51.60
C PRO A 790 -21.63 13.34 51.58
N PHE A 791 -20.30 13.13 51.64
CA PHE A 791 -19.73 11.80 51.77
C PHE A 791 -20.16 11.16 53.08
N ASP A 792 -20.59 9.90 53.00
CA ASP A 792 -20.71 9.04 54.19
C ASP A 792 -19.31 8.63 54.71
N GLU A 793 -19.28 7.93 55.85
CA GLU A 793 -18.05 7.51 56.50
C GLU A 793 -17.18 6.61 55.61
N HIS A 794 -17.81 5.68 54.88
CA HIS A 794 -17.13 4.79 53.96
C HIS A 794 -16.50 5.57 52.80
N GLN A 795 -17.26 6.48 52.19
CA GLN A 795 -16.80 7.34 51.10
C GLN A 795 -15.68 8.28 51.56
N CYS A 796 -15.72 8.79 52.80
CA CYS A 796 -14.63 9.58 53.37
C CYS A 796 -13.34 8.76 53.52
N MET A 797 -13.43 7.52 54.02
CA MET A 797 -12.28 6.61 54.12
C MET A 797 -11.69 6.33 52.75
N GLU A 798 -12.53 5.98 51.78
CA GLU A 798 -12.12 5.68 50.42
C GLU A 798 -11.45 6.89 49.76
N PHE A 799 -12.02 8.09 49.97
CA PHE A 799 -11.46 9.36 49.51
C PHE A 799 -10.04 9.59 50.02
N LEU A 800 -9.84 9.47 51.33
CA LEU A 800 -8.54 9.68 51.96
C LEU A 800 -7.50 8.64 51.52
N THR A 801 -7.89 7.36 51.46
CA THR A 801 -6.99 6.27 51.02
C THR A 801 -6.49 6.50 49.60
N ARG A 802 -7.37 6.86 48.65
CA ARG A 802 -6.94 7.15 47.26
C ARG A 802 -6.17 8.45 47.16
N TRP A 803 -6.58 9.50 47.89
CA TRP A 803 -5.92 10.81 47.85
C TRP A 803 -4.44 10.71 48.23
N TRP A 804 -4.12 9.99 49.31
CA TRP A 804 -2.74 9.81 49.75
C TRP A 804 -1.98 8.69 49.03
N SER A 805 -2.63 7.94 48.14
CA SER A 805 -2.04 6.79 47.44
C SER A 805 -1.46 5.71 48.40
N TYR A 806 -2.06 5.56 49.58
CA TYR A 806 -1.63 4.56 50.56
C TYR A 806 -2.35 3.21 50.34
N ASN A 807 -1.65 2.12 50.61
CA ASN A 807 -2.25 0.77 50.64
C ASN A 807 -2.97 0.44 51.96
N SER A 808 -2.93 1.34 52.96
CA SER A 808 -3.42 1.08 54.32
C SER A 808 -4.62 1.97 54.65
N HIS A 809 -5.78 1.34 54.87
CA HIS A 809 -6.98 1.99 55.40
C HIS A 809 -6.81 2.50 56.84
N LEU A 810 -5.75 2.08 57.55
CA LEU A 810 -5.56 2.36 58.98
C LEU A 810 -5.34 3.85 59.25
N GLU A 811 -4.54 4.55 58.45
CA GLU A 811 -4.27 5.98 58.67
C GLU A 811 -5.50 6.86 58.35
N ALA A 812 -6.23 6.53 57.28
CA ALA A 812 -7.49 7.20 56.93
C ALA A 812 -8.55 7.01 58.02
N ASN A 813 -8.69 5.78 58.53
CA ASN A 813 -9.61 5.48 59.63
C ASN A 813 -9.19 6.21 60.93
N ASN A 814 -7.90 6.23 61.27
CA ASN A 814 -7.41 6.94 62.45
C ASN A 814 -7.70 8.44 62.38
N LEU A 815 -7.50 9.07 61.22
CA LEU A 815 -7.84 10.48 61.04
C LEU A 815 -9.35 10.71 61.19
N LEU A 816 -10.17 9.91 60.51
CA LEU A 816 -11.62 10.09 60.55
C LEU A 816 -12.21 9.85 61.95
N GLN A 817 -11.79 8.78 62.63
CA GLN A 817 -12.20 8.52 64.02
C GLN A 817 -11.76 9.66 64.94
N TYR A 818 -10.55 10.18 64.78
CA TYR A 818 -10.07 11.31 65.57
C TYR A 818 -10.91 12.58 65.31
N LEU A 819 -11.17 12.89 64.04
CA LEU A 819 -11.93 14.05 63.64
C LEU A 819 -13.41 13.94 64.06
N GLN A 820 -14.01 12.76 63.95
CA GLN A 820 -15.38 12.51 64.41
C GLN A 820 -15.47 12.58 65.94
N HIS A 821 -14.51 12.02 66.68
CA HIS A 821 -14.54 12.04 68.14
C HIS A 821 -14.37 13.46 68.71
N ASN A 822 -13.47 14.25 68.12
CA ASN A 822 -13.11 15.58 68.66
C ASN A 822 -13.88 16.73 67.99
N TYR A 823 -14.36 16.54 66.75
CA TYR A 823 -14.92 17.58 65.90
C TYR A 823 -16.21 17.14 65.16
N VAL A 824 -17.01 16.23 65.75
CA VAL A 824 -18.26 15.67 65.16
C VAL A 824 -19.16 16.72 64.51
N ASP A 825 -19.29 17.90 65.13
CA ASP A 825 -20.18 18.95 64.65
C ASP A 825 -19.66 19.60 63.34
N TRP A 826 -18.33 19.63 63.12
CA TRP A 826 -17.70 20.34 62.01
C TRP A 826 -17.51 19.48 60.75
N ILE A 827 -17.28 18.18 60.90
CA ILE A 827 -16.97 17.30 59.77
C ILE A 827 -18.28 16.83 59.13
N VAL A 828 -18.68 17.53 58.07
CA VAL A 828 -19.96 17.30 57.39
C VAL A 828 -19.84 16.45 56.13
N GLY A 829 -18.65 15.91 55.83
CA GLY A 829 -18.42 15.04 54.66
C GLY A 829 -18.34 15.80 53.32
N SER A 830 -18.14 17.12 53.33
CA SER A 830 -17.94 17.88 52.09
C SER A 830 -16.62 17.48 51.41
N PRO A 831 -16.59 17.11 50.11
CA PRO A 831 -15.36 16.66 49.43
C PRO A 831 -14.23 17.68 49.50
N PHE A 832 -14.55 18.95 49.36
CA PHE A 832 -13.57 20.02 49.47
C PHE A 832 -13.02 20.14 50.90
N GLN A 833 -13.87 19.99 51.92
CA GLN A 833 -13.44 19.98 53.31
C GLN A 833 -12.51 18.80 53.61
N ILE A 834 -12.88 17.59 53.16
CA ILE A 834 -12.05 16.39 53.35
C ILE A 834 -10.72 16.52 52.62
N LYS A 835 -10.69 17.06 51.39
CA LYS A 835 -9.46 17.37 50.66
C LYS A 835 -8.54 18.28 51.48
N LEU A 836 -9.03 19.43 51.96
CA LEU A 836 -8.22 20.36 52.72
C LEU A 836 -7.67 19.76 54.01
N LEU A 837 -8.51 19.01 54.75
CA LEU A 837 -8.07 18.32 55.96
C LEU A 837 -7.04 17.22 55.68
N ALA A 838 -7.18 16.50 54.57
CA ALA A 838 -6.22 15.50 54.12
C ALA A 838 -4.85 16.12 53.83
N GLU A 839 -4.83 17.27 53.16
CA GLU A 839 -3.59 18.00 52.89
C GLU A 839 -2.97 18.55 54.19
N ILE A 840 -3.77 19.09 55.12
CA ILE A 840 -3.25 19.62 56.39
C ILE A 840 -2.64 18.49 57.22
N TYR A 841 -3.28 17.33 57.29
CA TYR A 841 -2.74 16.17 57.98
C TYR A 841 -1.43 15.66 57.35
N GLN A 842 -1.34 15.72 56.02
CA GLN A 842 -0.13 15.33 55.29
C GLN A 842 1.02 16.32 55.51
N GLU A 843 0.73 17.61 55.65
CA GLU A 843 1.72 18.66 55.96
C GLU A 843 2.23 18.56 57.40
N ASP A 844 1.31 18.42 58.37
CA ASP A 844 1.65 18.33 59.79
C ASP A 844 0.57 17.55 60.57
N LYS A 845 0.90 16.31 60.93
CA LYS A 845 0.01 15.43 61.71
C LYS A 845 -0.32 16.00 63.09
N THR A 846 0.55 16.82 63.68
CA THR A 846 0.39 17.34 65.05
C THR A 846 -0.60 18.49 65.14
N ILE A 847 -0.80 19.24 64.04
CA ILE A 847 -1.78 20.34 63.98
C ILE A 847 -3.20 19.86 64.30
N ILE A 848 -3.55 18.64 63.93
CA ILE A 848 -4.89 18.08 64.16
C ILE A 848 -5.22 17.92 65.65
N MET A 849 -4.20 17.83 66.51
CA MET A 849 -4.38 17.77 67.96
C MET A 849 -4.72 19.12 68.60
N ASN A 850 -4.57 20.23 67.88
CA ASN A 850 -4.86 21.58 68.37
C ASN A 850 -5.99 22.21 67.56
N PHE A 851 -7.19 22.23 68.15
CA PHE A 851 -8.41 22.74 67.50
C PHE A 851 -8.25 24.11 66.85
N GLY A 852 -7.65 25.07 67.55
CA GLY A 852 -7.52 26.44 67.04
C GLY A 852 -6.49 26.55 65.92
N ALA A 853 -5.37 25.81 66.03
CA ALA A 853 -4.35 25.76 64.98
C ALA A 853 -4.87 25.07 63.71
N LEU A 854 -5.60 23.94 63.86
CA LEU A 854 -6.26 23.24 62.76
C LEU A 854 -7.26 24.16 62.04
N LEU A 855 -8.09 24.87 62.80
CA LEU A 855 -9.10 25.77 62.25
C LEU A 855 -8.48 26.96 61.51
N GLU A 856 -7.44 27.58 62.06
CA GLU A 856 -6.71 28.68 61.40
C GLU A 856 -6.04 28.20 60.11
N ARG A 857 -5.37 27.03 60.13
CA ARG A 857 -4.75 26.44 58.96
C ARG A 857 -5.76 26.06 57.88
N TYR A 858 -6.91 25.53 58.29
CA TYR A 858 -8.02 25.24 57.39
C TYR A 858 -8.57 26.50 56.72
N LEU A 859 -8.84 27.56 57.49
CA LEU A 859 -9.32 28.83 56.96
C LEU A 859 -8.29 29.48 56.01
N GLU A 860 -7.01 29.43 56.35
CA GLU A 860 -5.93 29.92 55.48
C GLU A 860 -5.96 29.23 54.11
N LYS A 861 -6.05 27.90 54.09
CA LYS A 861 -6.16 27.12 52.86
C LYS A 861 -7.47 27.37 52.11
N GLN A 862 -8.60 27.47 52.82
CA GLN A 862 -9.90 27.83 52.23
C GLN A 862 -9.82 29.18 51.50
N PHE A 863 -9.24 30.20 52.12
CA PHE A 863 -9.05 31.51 51.49
C PHE A 863 -8.09 31.42 50.31
N HIS A 864 -7.00 30.66 50.42
CA HIS A 864 -6.05 30.46 49.32
C HIS A 864 -6.73 29.84 48.10
N GLU A 865 -7.40 28.70 48.27
CA GLU A 865 -8.09 27.99 47.17
C GLU A 865 -9.26 28.81 46.59
N SER A 866 -9.98 29.56 47.43
CA SER A 866 -11.06 30.45 46.96
C SER A 866 -10.51 31.63 46.16
N ASN A 867 -9.39 32.20 46.58
CA ASN A 867 -8.70 33.24 45.83
C ASN A 867 -8.11 32.71 44.52
N GLN A 868 -7.50 31.51 44.51
CA GLN A 868 -7.04 30.88 43.27
C GLN A 868 -8.19 30.68 42.27
N ARG A 869 -9.36 30.24 42.75
CA ARG A 869 -10.58 30.13 41.94
C ARG A 869 -11.05 31.48 41.39
N ALA A 870 -10.96 32.55 42.18
CA ALA A 870 -11.30 33.92 41.73
C ALA A 870 -10.27 34.50 40.74
N ILE A 871 -8.98 34.19 40.92
CA ILE A 871 -7.89 34.62 40.05
C ILE A 871 -8.03 34.03 38.63
N GLN A 872 -8.45 32.76 38.51
CA GLN A 872 -8.74 32.11 37.22
C GLN A 872 -9.88 32.77 36.40
N VAL A 873 -10.63 33.70 37.00
CA VAL A 873 -11.78 34.38 36.38
C VAL A 873 -11.42 35.78 35.86
N MET A 874 -10.31 36.39 36.30
CA MET A 874 -9.88 37.74 35.88
C MET A 874 -8.56 37.67 35.08
N GLY A 875 -8.29 38.60 34.16
CA GLY A 875 -7.07 38.62 33.33
C GLY A 875 -5.77 38.94 34.09
N ILE A 876 -4.63 38.44 33.58
CA ILE A 876 -3.34 38.27 34.27
C ILE A 876 -2.73 39.55 34.92
N GLY A 877 -3.07 40.75 34.43
CA GLY A 877 -2.44 42.00 34.88
C GLY A 877 -2.97 42.61 36.19
N GLN A 878 -4.23 42.37 36.56
CA GLN A 878 -4.89 42.96 37.74
C GLN A 878 -4.86 42.06 38.99
N GLN A 879 -4.30 40.84 38.87
CA GLN A 879 -4.55 39.71 39.76
C GLN A 879 -3.81 39.70 41.11
N ARG A 880 -2.63 40.32 41.24
CA ARG A 880 -1.81 40.16 42.47
C ARG A 880 -2.10 41.19 43.57
N MET A 881 -2.24 42.47 43.24
CA MET A 881 -2.58 43.51 44.25
C MET A 881 -4.04 43.38 44.73
N ALA A 882 -4.98 42.99 43.86
CA ALA A 882 -6.37 42.80 44.24
C ALA A 882 -6.61 41.59 45.16
N ALA A 883 -5.82 40.51 45.04
CA ALA A 883 -6.03 39.29 45.82
C ALA A 883 -5.71 39.45 47.32
N GLU A 884 -4.67 40.20 47.68
CA GLU A 884 -4.34 40.48 49.08
C GLU A 884 -5.32 41.46 49.71
N THR A 885 -5.69 42.53 49.00
CA THR A 885 -6.71 43.49 49.43
C THR A 885 -8.07 42.80 49.60
N LEU A 886 -8.44 41.87 48.69
CA LEU A 886 -9.69 41.12 48.76
C LEU A 886 -9.66 40.05 49.86
N LYS A 887 -8.51 39.39 50.11
CA LYS A 887 -8.34 38.50 51.27
C LYS A 887 -8.55 39.25 52.58
N GLN A 888 -7.95 40.43 52.72
CA GLN A 888 -8.10 41.24 53.93
C GLN A 888 -9.52 41.76 54.09
N ALA A 889 -10.11 42.34 53.03
CA ALA A 889 -11.50 42.82 53.04
C ALA A 889 -12.49 41.68 53.33
N ALA A 890 -12.25 40.49 52.79
CA ALA A 890 -13.03 39.31 53.08
C ALA A 890 -12.92 38.88 54.54
N HIS A 891 -11.70 38.80 55.07
CA HIS A 891 -11.46 38.43 56.47
C HIS A 891 -12.15 39.40 57.43
N GLU A 892 -12.03 40.71 57.16
CA GLU A 892 -12.70 41.77 57.93
C GLU A 892 -14.23 41.68 57.81
N GLY A 893 -14.75 41.46 56.60
CA GLY A 893 -16.19 41.26 56.36
C GLY A 893 -16.76 40.05 57.10
N HIS A 894 -16.03 38.92 57.14
CA HIS A 894 -16.44 37.74 57.93
C HIS A 894 -16.44 38.03 59.43
N CYS A 895 -15.43 38.75 59.96
CA CYS A 895 -15.40 39.17 61.37
C CYS A 895 -16.61 40.07 61.72
N GLU A 896 -16.95 41.01 60.86
CA GLU A 896 -18.09 41.91 61.08
C GLU A 896 -19.43 41.18 61.03
N LEU A 897 -19.65 40.38 59.99
CA LEU A 897 -20.86 39.59 59.82
C LEU A 897 -21.05 38.57 60.97
N ALA A 898 -19.96 37.90 61.38
CA ALA A 898 -19.99 36.96 62.48
C ALA A 898 -20.34 37.62 63.82
N ALA A 899 -19.83 38.83 64.06
CA ALA A 899 -20.18 39.62 65.24
C ALA A 899 -21.67 39.96 65.27
N LEU A 900 -22.22 40.43 64.14
CA LEU A 900 -23.65 40.74 64.01
C LEU A 900 -24.52 39.50 64.24
N LEU A 901 -24.21 38.39 63.56
CA LEU A 901 -24.97 37.14 63.69
C LEU A 901 -24.90 36.50 65.08
N THR A 902 -23.80 36.70 65.81
CA THR A 902 -23.58 36.05 67.11
C THR A 902 -24.08 36.88 68.28
N PHE A 903 -23.77 38.19 68.28
CA PHE A 903 -24.03 39.07 69.42
C PHE A 903 -25.26 39.96 69.22
N TYR A 904 -25.67 40.19 67.98
CA TYR A 904 -26.79 41.07 67.62
C TYR A 904 -27.75 40.44 66.59
N PRO A 905 -28.26 39.21 66.81
CA PRO A 905 -29.03 38.47 65.80
C PRO A 905 -30.35 39.14 65.39
N GLU A 906 -30.81 40.13 66.15
CA GLU A 906 -32.04 40.88 65.88
C GLU A 906 -31.82 42.07 64.93
N ILE A 907 -30.57 42.46 64.69
CA ILE A 907 -30.24 43.50 63.71
C ILE A 907 -30.38 42.92 62.31
N LYS A 908 -31.18 43.58 61.48
CA LYS A 908 -31.31 43.23 60.06
C LYS A 908 -29.99 43.48 59.34
N ILE A 909 -29.47 42.44 58.67
CA ILE A 909 -28.21 42.49 57.95
C ILE A 909 -28.37 43.28 56.64
N ASP A 910 -27.48 44.23 56.40
CA ASP A 910 -27.37 44.94 55.12
C ASP A 910 -26.74 44.02 54.06
N MET A 911 -27.60 43.34 53.30
CA MET A 911 -27.21 42.31 52.33
C MET A 911 -26.18 42.77 51.28
N PRO A 912 -26.34 43.93 50.61
CA PRO A 912 -25.34 44.47 49.69
C PRO A 912 -23.92 44.57 50.26
N LYS A 913 -23.78 44.83 51.56
CA LYS A 913 -22.47 44.97 52.22
C LYS A 913 -21.70 43.65 52.28
N PHE A 914 -22.39 42.51 52.40
CA PHE A 914 -21.76 41.21 52.64
C PHE A 914 -21.87 40.24 51.47
N VAL A 915 -22.55 40.61 50.38
CA VAL A 915 -22.83 39.71 49.25
C VAL A 915 -21.56 39.12 48.60
N PHE A 916 -20.46 39.88 48.55
CA PHE A 916 -19.19 39.43 47.97
C PHE A 916 -18.54 38.27 48.76
N LEU A 917 -18.91 38.07 50.03
CA LEU A 917 -18.41 36.96 50.85
C LEU A 917 -18.99 35.61 50.41
N LEU A 918 -20.11 35.59 49.68
CA LEU A 918 -20.69 34.36 49.14
C LEU A 918 -19.69 33.65 48.24
N ASP A 919 -18.91 34.38 47.43
CA ASP A 919 -17.96 33.79 46.48
C ASP A 919 -16.79 33.03 47.14
N ILE A 920 -16.52 33.31 48.41
CA ILE A 920 -15.46 32.68 49.22
C ILE A 920 -15.93 31.34 49.81
N GLY A 921 -17.25 31.13 49.88
CA GLY A 921 -17.85 29.85 50.23
C GLY A 921 -17.77 29.49 51.71
N LEU A 922 -17.62 30.48 52.60
CA LEU A 922 -17.75 30.31 54.06
C LEU A 922 -19.14 30.72 54.59
N ILE A 923 -19.90 31.44 53.76
CA ILE A 923 -21.27 31.85 54.04
C ILE A 923 -22.22 31.35 52.96
N VAL A 924 -23.46 31.12 53.36
CA VAL A 924 -24.55 30.66 52.50
C VAL A 924 -25.73 31.60 52.69
N LEU A 925 -26.35 31.98 51.58
CA LEU A 925 -27.65 32.65 51.56
C LEU A 925 -28.72 31.58 51.34
N GLU A 926 -29.68 31.50 52.26
CA GLU A 926 -30.80 30.56 52.22
C GLU A 926 -32.03 31.27 52.80
N ASP A 927 -33.17 31.23 52.11
CA ASP A 927 -34.42 31.93 52.50
C ASP A 927 -34.23 33.42 52.84
N ASN A 928 -33.41 34.14 52.05
CA ASN A 928 -33.02 35.53 52.27
C ASN A 928 -32.31 35.80 53.63
N ARG A 929 -31.77 34.77 54.29
CA ARG A 929 -30.96 34.88 55.49
C ARG A 929 -29.52 34.46 55.20
N ILE A 930 -28.57 35.31 55.56
CA ILE A 930 -27.15 34.93 55.54
C ILE A 930 -26.84 34.14 56.80
N ARG A 931 -26.18 33.00 56.62
CA ARG A 931 -25.56 32.22 57.69
C ARG A 931 -24.17 31.76 57.27
N PHE A 932 -23.32 31.43 58.23
CA PHE A 932 -22.10 30.70 57.92
C PHE A 932 -22.44 29.26 57.48
N GLU A 933 -21.64 28.69 56.58
CA GLU A 933 -21.76 27.28 56.16
C GLU A 933 -21.77 26.36 57.39
N HIS A 934 -20.90 26.68 58.36
CA HIS A 934 -20.83 26.00 59.64
C HIS A 934 -20.74 27.01 60.81
N ARG A 935 -21.44 26.73 61.91
CA ARG A 935 -21.51 27.59 63.11
C ARG A 935 -20.13 27.83 63.73
N LEU A 936 -19.18 26.91 63.53
CA LEU A 936 -17.81 27.06 63.98
C LEU A 936 -17.10 28.28 63.36
N PHE A 937 -17.27 28.51 62.06
CA PHE A 937 -16.63 29.64 61.39
C PHE A 937 -17.20 30.96 61.91
N GLN A 938 -18.51 31.02 62.10
CA GLN A 938 -19.17 32.15 62.76
C GLN A 938 -18.54 32.42 64.14
N TYR A 939 -18.36 31.40 64.96
CA TYR A 939 -17.78 31.56 66.29
C TYR A 939 -16.31 31.92 66.31
N TYR A 940 -15.53 31.40 65.37
CA TYR A 940 -14.13 31.80 65.21
C TYR A 940 -14.03 33.29 64.86
N PHE A 941 -14.71 33.72 63.81
CA PHE A 941 -14.66 35.12 63.37
C PHE A 941 -15.31 36.08 64.38
N ALA A 942 -16.35 35.65 65.10
CA ALA A 942 -16.95 36.42 66.19
C ALA A 942 -15.97 36.58 67.37
N ALA A 943 -15.29 35.51 67.77
CA ALA A 943 -14.25 35.57 68.80
C ALA A 943 -13.05 36.42 68.38
N GLU A 944 -12.64 36.38 67.11
CA GLU A 944 -11.59 37.25 66.59
C GLU A 944 -12.03 38.73 66.56
N SER A 945 -13.29 39.01 66.22
CA SER A 945 -13.86 40.37 66.21
C SER A 945 -13.80 41.00 67.61
N LEU A 946 -13.97 40.18 68.66
CA LEU A 946 -13.74 40.59 70.05
C LEU A 946 -12.30 40.96 70.38
N MET A 947 -11.32 40.63 69.55
CA MET A 947 -9.92 41.06 69.72
C MET A 947 -9.58 42.29 68.85
N LYS A 948 -10.54 42.76 68.03
CA LYS A 948 -10.38 43.93 67.13
C LYS A 948 -11.09 45.18 67.65
N GLY A 949 -11.96 45.07 68.66
CA GLY A 949 -12.53 46.18 69.43
C GLY A 949 -13.44 47.18 68.70
N LYS A 950 -13.67 47.03 67.39
CA LYS A 950 -14.35 48.05 66.55
C LYS A 950 -15.88 47.96 66.46
N SER A 951 -16.51 46.82 66.77
CA SER A 951 -17.94 46.61 66.48
C SER A 951 -18.80 46.14 67.66
N ILE A 952 -18.21 45.80 68.81
CA ILE A 952 -18.93 45.24 69.95
C ILE A 952 -18.59 46.09 71.17
N ALA A 953 -19.54 46.86 71.68
CA ALA A 953 -19.40 47.55 72.94
C ALA A 953 -19.36 46.50 74.07
N TYR A 954 -18.17 46.30 74.61
CA TYR A 954 -17.91 45.54 75.82
C TYR A 954 -18.85 45.97 76.96
N GLY A 955 -19.66 45.04 77.50
CA GLY A 955 -20.29 45.23 78.82
C GLY A 955 -21.81 45.09 78.94
N GLY A 956 -22.56 44.79 77.87
CA GLY A 956 -23.98 44.49 77.99
C GLY A 956 -24.26 43.15 78.69
N GLU A 957 -25.34 43.05 79.49
CA GLU A 957 -25.72 41.81 80.18
C GLU A 957 -25.92 40.63 79.20
N ARG A 958 -26.53 40.91 78.04
CA ARG A 958 -26.72 39.96 76.92
C ARG A 958 -25.40 39.40 76.37
N PHE A 959 -24.35 40.22 76.34
CA PHE A 959 -23.03 39.79 75.84
C PHE A 959 -22.44 38.69 76.74
N TRP A 960 -22.52 38.89 78.06
CA TRP A 960 -22.07 37.89 79.02
C TRP A 960 -22.98 36.66 79.08
N GLN A 961 -24.29 36.83 78.90
CA GLN A 961 -25.23 35.70 78.77
C GLN A 961 -24.84 34.80 77.58
N ILE A 962 -24.53 35.38 76.41
CA ILE A 962 -24.13 34.61 75.21
C ILE A 962 -22.79 33.89 75.43
N LEU A 963 -21.81 34.52 76.09
CA LEU A 963 -20.50 33.90 76.36
C LEU A 963 -20.55 32.80 77.42
N ASN A 964 -21.45 32.94 78.40
CA ASN A 964 -21.63 31.98 79.50
C ASN A 964 -22.66 30.89 79.17
N ASP A 965 -23.38 31.00 78.06
CA ASP A 965 -24.33 29.99 77.58
C ASP A 965 -23.58 28.68 77.26
N PRO A 966 -23.90 27.56 77.95
CA PRO A 966 -23.31 26.24 77.69
C PRO A 966 -23.47 25.77 76.24
N PHE A 967 -24.53 26.21 75.54
CA PHE A 967 -24.76 25.87 74.13
C PHE A 967 -23.78 26.58 73.17
N ASN A 968 -23.01 27.55 73.65
CA ASN A 968 -21.99 28.29 72.89
C ASN A 968 -20.56 27.81 73.19
N ARG A 969 -20.38 26.55 73.59
CA ARG A 969 -19.07 25.93 73.92
C ARG A 969 -17.94 26.23 72.94
N TYR A 970 -18.24 26.26 71.64
CA TYR A 970 -17.23 26.51 70.59
C TYR A 970 -16.81 27.98 70.50
N LEU A 971 -17.71 28.92 70.82
CA LEU A 971 -17.37 30.34 70.92
C LEU A 971 -16.36 30.57 72.04
N ASN A 972 -16.56 29.92 73.20
CA ASN A 972 -15.62 29.97 74.32
C ASN A 972 -14.26 29.32 73.97
N LYS A 973 -14.27 28.15 73.31
CA LYS A 973 -13.03 27.51 72.81
C LYS A 973 -12.26 28.42 71.84
N CYS A 974 -12.95 29.04 70.88
CA CYS A 974 -12.32 29.98 69.93
C CYS A 974 -11.80 31.23 70.64
N LEU A 975 -12.55 31.78 71.60
CA LEU A 975 -12.13 32.92 72.40
C LEU A 975 -10.87 32.62 73.22
N THR A 976 -10.85 31.49 73.92
CA THR A 976 -9.68 31.03 74.69
C THR A 976 -8.46 30.85 73.78
N TYR A 977 -8.66 30.29 72.59
CA TYR A 977 -7.59 30.16 71.59
C TYR A 977 -7.07 31.52 71.09
N HIS A 978 -7.95 32.48 70.77
CA HIS A 978 -7.51 33.81 70.38
C HIS A 978 -6.77 34.51 71.53
N LEU A 979 -7.21 34.35 72.78
CA LEU A 979 -6.55 34.91 73.96
C LEU A 979 -5.18 34.26 74.25
N SER A 980 -4.96 32.99 73.88
CA SER A 980 -3.68 32.33 74.06
C SER A 980 -2.58 32.91 73.16
N LYS A 981 -2.94 33.56 72.04
CA LYS A 981 -1.99 34.24 71.14
C LYS A 981 -1.31 35.43 71.83
N SER A 982 0.00 35.55 71.66
CA SER A 982 0.82 36.63 72.25
C SER A 982 0.31 38.03 71.86
N LYS A 983 -0.10 38.22 70.60
CA LYS A 983 -0.65 39.48 70.08
C LYS A 983 -1.93 39.97 70.77
N ASN A 984 -2.63 39.09 71.50
CA ASN A 984 -3.89 39.38 72.19
C ASN A 984 -3.72 39.40 73.71
N ALA A 985 -2.49 39.42 74.22
CA ALA A 985 -2.22 39.32 75.66
C ALA A 985 -2.89 40.43 76.48
N HIS A 986 -3.04 41.64 75.93
CA HIS A 986 -3.71 42.78 76.58
C HIS A 986 -5.22 42.57 76.78
N TYR A 987 -5.87 41.69 76.02
CA TYR A 987 -7.28 41.36 76.20
C TYR A 987 -7.53 40.32 77.32
N ARG A 988 -6.50 39.59 77.77
CA ARG A 988 -6.66 38.53 78.79
C ARG A 988 -7.22 39.05 80.11
N GLU A 989 -6.81 40.25 80.51
CA GLU A 989 -7.26 40.86 81.77
C GLU A 989 -8.75 41.24 81.72
N TYR A 990 -9.23 41.65 80.54
CA TYR A 990 -10.62 41.99 80.30
C TYR A 990 -11.54 40.76 80.44
N PHE A 991 -11.12 39.60 79.93
CA PHE A 991 -11.90 38.35 80.00
C PHE A 991 -11.63 37.50 81.26
N ARG A 992 -10.58 37.80 82.05
CA ARG A 992 -10.29 37.13 83.34
C ARG A 992 -11.36 37.37 84.41
N ARG A 993 -12.04 38.52 84.36
CA ARG A 993 -13.08 38.87 85.37
C ARG A 993 -14.29 37.92 85.36
N THR A 994 -14.43 37.08 84.35
CA THR A 994 -15.51 36.06 84.24
C THR A 994 -15.11 34.63 84.62
N SER A 995 -13.82 34.32 84.85
CA SER A 995 -13.41 32.98 85.30
C SER A 995 -13.50 32.79 86.81
N LEU A 996 -13.81 33.84 87.57
CA LEU A 996 -13.92 33.80 89.04
C LEU A 996 -15.22 33.17 89.58
N THR A 997 -16.12 32.69 88.72
CA THR A 997 -17.36 32.01 89.11
C THR A 997 -17.42 30.52 88.75
N GLN A 998 -16.30 29.88 88.41
CA GLN A 998 -16.19 28.41 88.48
C GLN A 998 -14.91 28.04 89.21
N GLY A 999 -15.07 27.70 90.50
CA GLY A 999 -13.98 27.25 91.35
C GLY A 999 -13.36 25.96 90.83
N GLN A 1000 -12.15 26.06 90.28
CA GLN A 1000 -11.13 25.03 90.39
C GLN A 1000 -9.78 25.72 90.60
N HIS A 1001 -9.16 25.41 91.75
CA HIS A 1001 -7.82 25.82 92.11
C HIS A 1001 -6.83 25.39 91.03
N ILE A 1002 -6.11 26.36 90.44
CA ILE A 1002 -4.87 26.11 89.74
C ILE A 1002 -3.74 26.15 90.78
N THR A 1003 -3.17 25.00 91.09
CA THR A 1003 -1.94 24.88 91.87
C THR A 1003 -0.73 25.27 90.99
N PRO A 1004 0.23 26.05 91.50
CA PRO A 1004 1.41 26.45 90.72
C PRO A 1004 2.54 25.41 90.82
N GLY A 1005 3.03 24.96 89.66
CA GLY A 1005 4.22 24.12 89.42
C GLY A 1005 4.00 23.29 88.14
N ASN A 1006 4.84 23.23 87.11
CA ASN A 1006 6.26 23.47 86.90
C ASN A 1006 6.50 24.04 85.47
N ARG A 1007 7.75 24.46 85.23
CA ARG A 1007 8.35 24.97 83.99
C ARG A 1007 7.90 24.34 82.67
#